data_AF-A0A1X2DQC2-F1
#
_entry.id   AF-A0A1X2DQC2-F1
#
_cell.length_a   1.000
_cell.length_b   1.000
_cell.length_c   1.000
_cell.angle_alpha   90.00
_cell.angle_beta   90.00
_cell.angle_gamma   90.00
#
_symmetry.space_group_name_H-M   'P 1'
#
loop_
_entity.id
_entity.type
_entity.pdbx_description
1 polymer ?
#
loop_
_entity_poly.entity_id
_entity_poly.type
_entity_poly.pdbx_seq_one_letter_code
_entity_poly.pdbx_strand_id
1 'polypeptide(L)'
;MTTAAKLSRHSPRRVFRDRREAGRVLATLLSAYRNREDVIVLGLARGGIPVAWEVAAALQAPLDAFIVRKLGAPDHEEFAVGALASGGRVVVNDDVLRGLRITPQQLRDIAEREGRELVRREAAYRAGRPPLVVTGKTVILVDDGLATGASMFAAVQALRDAEPAHIVIAVPAAPESTCREFAGLVDDMVCASMPTPFLAVGESFWDFRQVTDDEVRQLLSTPTVGATITPAAAPTAAEVIRRVAIDAPGGVPPYDTLEEIIGDARIVLIGESSHGTHEFYEARAAITKWLIENKGFCAVAAEADWPDAYRVNRYVRGVGEDRNADEALSGFERFPAWMWRNVVVRDFVDWLRARNQRCAATTGRQAGFYGLDLYSLHRSMQEVINYLDGVDSNAAARARARYACFDHASADDGQAYGFSAAFGAGPSCERQAIEQLIDMQRNALAYARRDGLLAEDELFYAQQNAQTVRNAEVYYRAMFSGRVTSWNLRDKHMAQTLEALLKHLDRHGDGARIVVWAHNSHVGDARATEVGSDGQLTLGQLVRQRYGDDSRLIGLSTFTGTVTAASEWGGNAERKVVRPALNGSIEELFHETGRDAFVVSAALNPQAADPLAVVRLGRAIGVIYLPATERQSHYFHVRPADQFDAMIHIDKTRALEPLETTSLWIAGETPETYPSGL
;
A
#
# COMPACT_ATOMS: atom_id res chain seq x y z
N MET A 1 -14.25 -29.80 32.73
CA MET A 1 -14.32 -28.42 33.27
C MET A 1 -13.51 -27.53 32.33
N THR A 2 -14.21 -26.82 31.48
CA THR A 2 -13.72 -25.95 30.42
C THR A 2 -13.53 -24.54 30.97
N THR A 3 -12.29 -24.05 31.00
CA THR A 3 -12.02 -22.62 31.18
C THR A 3 -11.80 -22.00 29.80
N ALA A 4 -12.87 -21.43 29.27
CA ALA A 4 -12.83 -20.59 28.09
C ALA A 4 -11.92 -19.38 28.37
N ALA A 5 -10.80 -19.31 27.66
CA ALA A 5 -9.99 -18.10 27.59
C ALA A 5 -10.86 -17.00 26.96
N LYS A 6 -11.13 -15.94 27.73
CA LYS A 6 -11.84 -14.74 27.29
C LYS A 6 -11.15 -14.20 26.04
N LEU A 7 -11.83 -14.31 24.90
CA LEU A 7 -11.57 -13.50 23.71
C LEU A 7 -11.48 -12.03 24.16
N SER A 8 -10.28 -11.46 24.05
CA SER A 8 -10.05 -10.04 24.25
C SER A 8 -10.97 -9.29 23.28
N ARG A 9 -11.96 -8.57 23.83
CA ARG A 9 -12.71 -7.55 23.08
C ARG A 9 -11.67 -6.66 22.40
N HIS A 10 -11.70 -6.60 21.07
CA HIS A 10 -10.87 -5.70 20.30
C HIS A 10 -11.22 -4.28 20.75
N SER A 11 -10.37 -3.65 21.58
CA SER A 11 -10.50 -2.22 21.84
C SER A 11 -10.24 -1.49 20.53
N PRO A 12 -11.20 -0.72 19.99
CA PRO A 12 -10.92 0.12 18.83
C PRO A 12 -9.77 1.08 19.18
N ARG A 13 -8.83 1.23 18.24
CA ARG A 13 -7.68 2.12 18.40
C ARG A 13 -8.20 3.56 18.32
N ARG A 14 -8.27 4.24 19.47
CA ARG A 14 -8.55 5.67 19.56
C ARG A 14 -7.40 6.44 18.89
N VAL A 15 -7.70 7.09 17.77
CA VAL A 15 -6.72 7.71 16.86
C VAL A 15 -6.40 9.15 17.27
N PHE A 16 -7.40 9.89 17.75
CA PHE A 16 -7.28 11.30 18.10
C PHE A 16 -7.58 11.50 19.58
N ARG A 17 -6.83 12.35 20.27
CA ARG A 17 -7.09 12.78 21.65
C ARG A 17 -8.44 13.47 21.75
N ASP A 18 -8.72 14.41 20.86
CA ASP A 18 -9.90 15.26 20.86
C ASP A 18 -10.19 15.80 19.45
N ARG A 19 -11.30 16.52 19.27
CA ARG A 19 -11.68 17.13 17.98
C ARG A 19 -10.68 18.17 17.48
N ARG A 20 -9.90 18.82 18.36
CA ARG A 20 -8.93 19.83 17.94
C ARG A 20 -7.69 19.18 17.33
N GLU A 21 -7.18 18.12 17.94
CA GLU A 21 -6.08 17.35 17.36
C GLU A 21 -6.48 16.79 15.99
N ALA A 22 -7.66 16.20 15.88
CA ALA A 22 -8.20 15.74 14.62
C ALA A 22 -8.27 16.85 13.56
N GLY A 23 -8.73 18.05 13.94
CA GLY A 23 -8.75 19.22 13.05
C GLY A 23 -7.37 19.66 12.58
N ARG A 24 -6.33 19.57 13.42
CA ARG A 24 -4.95 19.90 13.04
C ARG A 24 -4.35 18.88 12.09
N VAL A 25 -4.63 17.60 12.30
CA VAL A 25 -4.24 16.54 11.37
C VAL A 25 -4.91 16.78 10.02
N LEU A 26 -6.21 17.04 10.02
CA LEU A 26 -6.98 17.31 8.81
C LEU A 26 -6.50 18.59 8.09
N ALA A 27 -6.16 19.64 8.84
CA ALA A 27 -5.56 20.86 8.30
C ALA A 27 -4.23 20.63 7.59
N THR A 28 -3.45 19.65 8.05
CA THR A 28 -2.17 19.26 7.41
C THR A 28 -2.42 18.57 6.08
N LEU A 29 -3.46 17.73 6.00
CA LEU A 29 -3.86 17.07 4.75
C LEU A 29 -4.47 18.05 3.73
N LEU A 30 -5.02 19.17 4.21
CA LEU A 30 -5.61 20.23 3.39
C LEU A 30 -4.64 21.38 3.09
N SER A 31 -3.33 21.22 3.33
CA SER A 31 -2.33 22.31 3.20
C SER A 31 -2.36 23.01 1.84
N ALA A 32 -2.70 22.29 0.76
CA ALA A 32 -2.84 22.82 -0.60
C ALA A 32 -3.89 23.93 -0.74
N TYR A 33 -4.83 24.06 0.21
CA TYR A 33 -5.87 25.10 0.21
C TYR A 33 -5.47 26.36 0.98
N ARG A 34 -4.28 26.40 1.59
CA ARG A 34 -3.85 27.50 2.46
C ARG A 34 -3.69 28.81 1.69
N ASN A 35 -4.10 29.92 2.31
CA ASN A 35 -3.99 31.29 1.79
C ASN A 35 -4.71 31.53 0.45
N ARG A 36 -5.68 30.68 0.09
CA ARG A 36 -6.53 30.88 -1.08
C ARG A 36 -7.74 31.74 -0.73
N GLU A 37 -7.93 32.83 -1.48
CA GLU A 37 -9.06 33.75 -1.29
C GLU A 37 -10.41 33.17 -1.76
N ASP A 38 -10.39 32.08 -2.52
CA ASP A 38 -11.58 31.39 -3.01
C ASP A 38 -12.05 30.24 -2.10
N VAL A 39 -11.35 29.97 -0.99
CA VAL A 39 -11.68 28.87 -0.07
C VAL A 39 -12.55 29.34 1.08
N ILE A 40 -13.61 28.58 1.38
CA ILE A 40 -14.48 28.75 2.55
C ILE A 40 -14.58 27.42 3.28
N VAL A 41 -14.52 27.44 4.61
CA VAL A 41 -14.70 26.25 5.44
C VAL A 41 -16.07 26.30 6.11
N LEU A 42 -16.83 25.22 5.94
CA LEU A 42 -18.15 25.05 6.54
C LEU A 42 -18.13 23.84 7.48
N GLY A 43 -18.37 24.06 8.77
CA GLY A 43 -18.47 22.97 9.75
C GLY A 43 -19.92 22.50 9.92
N LEU A 44 -20.16 21.18 9.82
CA LEU A 44 -21.45 20.59 10.14
C LEU A 44 -21.72 20.73 11.65
N ALA A 45 -22.75 21.48 11.99
CA ALA A 45 -23.07 21.72 13.39
C ALA A 45 -23.69 20.45 14.02
N ARG A 46 -23.29 20.05 15.23
CA ARG A 46 -22.39 20.75 16.17
C ARG A 46 -20.97 20.19 16.20
N GLY A 47 -20.84 18.88 16.03
CA GLY A 47 -19.60 18.13 16.21
C GLY A 47 -18.47 18.58 15.29
N GLY A 48 -18.79 18.96 14.05
CA GLY A 48 -17.82 19.41 13.06
C GLY A 48 -17.18 20.76 13.34
N ILE A 49 -17.80 21.64 14.14
CA ILE A 49 -17.34 23.03 14.31
C ILE A 49 -15.93 23.13 14.94
N PRO A 50 -15.60 22.42 16.04
CA PRO A 50 -14.23 22.42 16.58
C PRO A 50 -13.16 21.92 15.60
N VAL A 51 -13.50 20.94 14.76
CA VAL A 51 -12.60 20.42 13.72
C VAL A 51 -12.43 21.47 12.62
N ALA A 52 -13.55 22.00 12.13
CA ALA A 52 -13.62 23.01 11.07
C ALA A 52 -12.86 24.29 11.46
N TRP A 53 -12.89 24.68 12.73
CA TRP A 53 -12.16 25.86 13.21
C TRP A 53 -10.64 25.69 13.08
N GLU A 54 -10.09 24.54 13.49
CA GLU A 54 -8.64 24.29 13.35
C GLU A 54 -8.23 24.23 11.87
N VAL A 55 -9.08 23.65 11.00
CA VAL A 55 -8.89 23.66 9.54
C VAL A 55 -8.91 25.10 9.01
N ALA A 56 -9.96 25.87 9.28
CA ALA A 56 -10.10 27.24 8.80
C ALA A 56 -8.97 28.16 9.27
N ALA A 57 -8.57 28.06 10.54
CA ALA A 57 -7.47 28.84 11.10
C ALA A 57 -6.13 28.49 10.42
N ALA A 58 -5.85 27.21 10.18
CA ALA A 58 -4.62 26.78 9.52
C ALA A 58 -4.57 27.16 8.03
N LEU A 59 -5.73 27.20 7.35
CA LEU A 59 -5.84 27.58 5.95
C LEU A 59 -5.96 29.09 5.74
N GLN A 60 -6.15 29.88 6.80
CA GLN A 60 -6.50 31.31 6.75
C GLN A 60 -7.77 31.57 5.93
N ALA A 61 -8.78 30.70 6.10
CA ALA A 61 -10.04 30.74 5.39
C ALA A 61 -11.21 31.17 6.30
N PRO A 62 -12.25 31.84 5.76
CA PRO A 62 -13.48 32.12 6.49
C PRO A 62 -14.17 30.83 6.97
N LEU A 63 -14.66 30.84 8.21
CA LEU A 63 -15.43 29.76 8.83
C LEU A 63 -16.89 30.17 9.02
N ASP A 64 -17.83 29.30 8.65
CA ASP A 64 -19.23 29.39 9.07
C ASP A 64 -19.79 28.01 9.45
N ALA A 65 -20.92 28.01 10.15
CA ALA A 65 -21.66 26.79 10.46
C ALA A 65 -22.61 26.42 9.31
N PHE A 66 -22.65 25.13 8.99
CA PHE A 66 -23.66 24.55 8.11
C PHE A 66 -24.57 23.64 8.92
N ILE A 67 -25.88 23.92 8.89
CA ILE A 67 -26.84 23.24 9.76
C ILE A 67 -27.67 22.28 8.92
N VAL A 68 -27.64 21.00 9.30
CA VAL A 68 -28.49 19.96 8.74
C VAL A 68 -29.32 19.34 9.85
N ARG A 69 -30.62 19.20 9.60
CA ARG A 69 -31.58 18.49 10.45
C ARG A 69 -32.03 17.23 9.73
N LYS A 70 -32.13 16.11 10.44
CA LYS A 70 -32.71 14.88 9.88
C LYS A 70 -34.23 15.00 9.93
N LEU A 71 -34.90 14.56 8.87
CA LEU A 71 -36.35 14.40 8.83
C LEU A 71 -36.64 12.97 9.27
N GLY A 72 -37.07 12.79 10.52
CA GLY A 72 -37.45 11.48 11.06
C GLY A 72 -38.79 10.99 10.52
N ALA A 73 -38.98 9.68 10.40
CA ALA A 73 -40.26 9.08 10.05
C ALA A 73 -41.33 9.41 11.09
N PRO A 74 -42.62 9.51 10.70
CA PRO A 74 -43.72 9.54 11.66
C PRO A 74 -43.61 8.38 12.67
N ASP A 75 -43.81 8.68 13.95
CA ASP A 75 -43.73 7.72 15.08
C ASP A 75 -42.34 7.07 15.33
N HIS A 76 -41.34 7.35 14.49
CA HIS A 76 -39.98 6.81 14.57
C HIS A 76 -38.94 7.91 14.23
N GLU A 77 -38.80 8.89 15.13
CA GLU A 77 -37.98 10.09 14.88
C GLU A 77 -36.49 9.79 14.62
N GLU A 78 -35.96 8.68 15.14
CA GLU A 78 -34.58 8.23 14.90
C GLU A 78 -34.36 7.62 13.52
N PHE A 79 -35.44 7.22 12.82
CA PHE A 79 -35.38 6.65 11.48
C PHE A 79 -35.50 7.75 10.43
N ALA A 80 -34.37 8.17 9.84
CA ALA A 80 -34.35 9.29 8.90
C ALA A 80 -34.95 8.91 7.53
N VAL A 81 -35.96 9.65 7.10
CA VAL A 81 -36.59 9.57 5.77
C VAL A 81 -36.07 10.63 4.80
N GLY A 82 -35.36 11.62 5.35
CA GLY A 82 -34.73 12.70 4.62
C GLY A 82 -33.92 13.60 5.54
N ALA A 83 -33.57 14.77 5.05
CA ALA A 83 -32.88 15.80 5.78
C ALA A 83 -33.27 17.19 5.25
N LEU A 84 -33.18 18.19 6.13
CA LEU A 84 -33.39 19.59 5.85
C LEU A 84 -32.07 20.34 6.09
N ALA A 85 -31.61 21.10 5.10
CA ALA A 85 -30.38 21.88 5.19
C ALA A 85 -30.66 23.39 5.23
N SER A 86 -29.63 24.16 5.59
CA SER A 86 -29.60 25.62 5.51
C SER A 86 -30.19 26.13 4.18
N GLY A 87 -31.03 27.16 4.25
CA GLY A 87 -31.80 27.65 3.09
C GLY A 87 -33.17 26.98 2.88
N GLY A 88 -33.62 26.12 3.80
CA GLY A 88 -34.97 25.52 3.76
C GLY A 88 -35.11 24.36 2.77
N ARG A 89 -33.99 23.81 2.31
CA ARG A 89 -33.93 22.72 1.33
C ARG A 89 -34.21 21.37 1.97
N VAL A 90 -35.23 20.67 1.47
CA VAL A 90 -35.61 19.31 1.89
C VAL A 90 -35.06 18.29 0.89
N VAL A 91 -34.25 17.35 1.37
CA VAL A 91 -33.74 16.18 0.62
C VAL A 91 -34.40 14.94 1.21
N VAL A 92 -34.96 14.07 0.38
CA VAL A 92 -35.68 12.86 0.83
C VAL A 92 -35.23 11.61 0.09
N ASN A 93 -35.41 10.46 0.72
CA ASN A 93 -35.24 9.16 0.07
C ASN A 93 -36.60 8.65 -0.44
N ASP A 94 -36.83 8.72 -1.74
CA ASP A 94 -38.11 8.37 -2.37
C ASP A 94 -38.51 6.89 -2.20
N ASP A 95 -37.54 5.99 -2.03
CA ASP A 95 -37.80 4.56 -1.81
C ASP A 95 -38.26 4.31 -0.37
N VAL A 96 -37.67 5.02 0.59
CA VAL A 96 -38.10 4.99 2.00
C VAL A 96 -39.48 5.64 2.17
N LEU A 97 -39.74 6.77 1.52
CA LEU A 97 -41.05 7.42 1.55
C LEU A 97 -42.16 6.50 0.99
N ARG A 98 -41.88 5.83 -0.13
CA ARG A 98 -42.80 4.84 -0.72
C ARG A 98 -43.00 3.63 0.17
N GLY A 99 -41.92 3.09 0.74
CA GLY A 99 -41.97 1.93 1.63
C GLY A 99 -42.78 2.18 2.91
N LEU A 100 -42.67 3.38 3.48
CA LEU A 100 -43.38 3.79 4.69
C LEU A 100 -44.75 4.44 4.42
N ARG A 101 -45.15 4.60 3.15
CA ARG A 101 -46.40 5.26 2.72
C ARG A 101 -46.58 6.66 3.34
N ILE A 102 -45.48 7.40 3.46
CA ILE A 102 -45.49 8.75 4.04
C ILE A 102 -46.17 9.70 3.06
N THR A 103 -47.24 10.35 3.51
CA THR A 103 -47.98 11.30 2.68
C THR A 103 -47.21 12.61 2.51
N PRO A 104 -47.43 13.36 1.41
CA PRO A 104 -46.84 14.69 1.23
C PRO A 104 -47.17 15.66 2.37
N GLN A 105 -48.32 15.51 3.03
CA GLN A 105 -48.69 16.34 4.18
C GLN A 105 -47.83 16.01 5.40
N GLN A 106 -47.65 14.73 5.73
CA GLN A 106 -46.80 14.30 6.83
C GLN A 106 -45.35 14.76 6.63
N LEU A 107 -44.82 14.65 5.40
CA LEU A 107 -43.47 15.13 5.10
C LEU A 107 -43.35 16.65 5.27
N ARG A 108 -44.36 17.42 4.84
CA ARG A 108 -44.40 18.88 5.08
C ARG A 108 -44.41 19.22 6.57
N ASP A 109 -45.24 18.54 7.36
CA ASP A 109 -45.34 18.79 8.80
C ASP A 109 -44.00 18.50 9.52
N ILE A 110 -43.31 17.42 9.13
CA ILE A 110 -41.96 17.10 9.64
C ILE A 110 -40.96 18.18 9.21
N ALA A 111 -40.95 18.57 7.93
CA ALA A 111 -40.04 19.58 7.40
C ALA A 111 -40.27 20.96 8.01
N GLU A 112 -41.51 21.38 8.26
CA GLU A 112 -41.83 22.63 8.94
C GLU A 112 -41.34 22.63 10.39
N ARG A 113 -41.56 21.53 11.12
CA ARG A 113 -41.09 21.39 12.50
C ARG A 113 -39.57 21.47 12.58
N GLU A 114 -38.88 20.69 11.76
CA GLU A 114 -37.41 20.70 11.70
C GLU A 114 -36.86 22.02 11.16
N GLY A 115 -37.61 22.70 10.29
CA GLY A 115 -37.26 24.01 9.74
C GLY A 115 -37.29 25.13 10.77
N ARG A 116 -38.28 25.14 11.68
CA ARG A 116 -38.30 26.11 12.79
C ARG A 116 -37.08 25.96 13.68
N GLU A 117 -36.67 24.73 13.98
CA GLU A 117 -35.48 24.46 14.78
C GLU A 117 -34.19 24.81 14.01
N LEU A 118 -34.13 24.53 12.71
CA LEU A 118 -33.02 24.94 11.85
C LEU A 118 -32.82 26.45 11.89
N VAL A 119 -33.88 27.23 11.63
CA VAL A 119 -33.83 28.70 11.64
C VAL A 119 -33.42 29.24 13.01
N ARG A 120 -33.94 28.64 14.10
CA ARG A 120 -33.56 29.01 15.47
C ARG A 120 -32.05 28.84 15.70
N ARG A 121 -31.47 27.71 15.27
CA ARG A 121 -30.03 27.44 15.44
C ARG A 121 -29.17 28.32 14.54
N GLU A 122 -29.58 28.56 13.31
CA GLU A 122 -28.88 29.48 12.41
C GLU A 122 -28.79 30.89 13.02
N ALA A 123 -29.91 31.40 13.53
CA ALA A 123 -29.95 32.68 14.21
C ALA A 123 -29.04 32.70 15.46
N ALA A 124 -29.07 31.63 16.25
CA ALA A 124 -28.26 31.50 17.46
C ALA A 124 -26.75 31.45 17.17
N TYR A 125 -26.32 30.73 16.14
CA TYR A 125 -24.89 30.56 15.81
C TYR A 125 -24.31 31.76 15.05
N ARG A 126 -25.07 32.35 14.12
CA ARG A 126 -24.59 33.49 13.34
C ARG A 126 -24.69 34.81 14.10
N ALA A 127 -25.51 34.89 15.15
CA ALA A 127 -25.70 36.08 15.97
C ALA A 127 -26.00 37.35 15.14
N GLY A 128 -26.79 37.20 14.08
CA GLY A 128 -27.16 38.28 13.15
C GLY A 128 -26.22 38.50 11.97
N ARG A 129 -25.11 37.74 11.86
CA ARG A 129 -24.25 37.76 10.66
C ARG A 129 -24.95 37.06 9.48
N PRO A 130 -24.79 37.57 8.24
CA PRO A 130 -25.28 36.86 7.06
C PRO A 130 -24.47 35.57 6.82
N PRO A 131 -25.07 34.53 6.19
CA PRO A 131 -24.33 33.36 5.73
C PRO A 131 -23.22 33.74 4.75
N LEU A 132 -22.16 32.95 4.69
CA LEU A 132 -21.11 33.13 3.70
C LEU A 132 -21.62 32.84 2.28
N VAL A 133 -21.16 33.63 1.30
CA VAL A 133 -21.47 33.43 -0.12
C VAL A 133 -20.58 32.32 -0.65
N VAL A 134 -21.18 31.19 -1.04
CA VAL A 134 -20.46 30.00 -1.52
C VAL A 134 -20.38 29.90 -3.05
N THR A 135 -21.16 30.70 -3.78
CA THR A 135 -21.21 30.67 -5.24
C THR A 135 -19.84 30.95 -5.86
N GLY A 136 -19.37 30.07 -6.74
CA GLY A 136 -18.06 30.15 -7.39
C GLY A 136 -16.87 29.97 -6.45
N LYS A 137 -17.06 29.52 -5.20
CA LYS A 137 -16.00 29.27 -4.22
C LYS A 137 -15.67 27.79 -4.08
N THR A 138 -14.48 27.49 -3.59
CA THR A 138 -14.09 26.15 -3.12
C THR A 138 -14.59 25.99 -1.68
N VAL A 139 -15.57 25.11 -1.48
CA VAL A 139 -16.19 24.87 -0.17
C VAL A 139 -15.64 23.61 0.47
N ILE A 140 -14.94 23.75 1.59
CA ILE A 140 -14.48 22.62 2.41
C ILE A 140 -15.51 22.35 3.49
N LEU A 141 -16.22 21.24 3.36
CA LEU A 141 -17.27 20.78 4.25
C LEU A 141 -16.70 19.80 5.29
N VAL A 142 -16.72 20.20 6.56
CA VAL A 142 -16.02 19.51 7.66
C VAL A 142 -17.01 18.94 8.67
N ASP A 143 -16.81 17.69 9.09
CA ASP A 143 -17.51 17.08 10.23
C ASP A 143 -16.53 16.34 11.15
N ASP A 144 -16.95 15.95 12.36
CA ASP A 144 -16.08 15.20 13.30
C ASP A 144 -15.92 13.71 12.96
N GLY A 145 -16.72 13.20 12.02
CA GLY A 145 -16.55 11.94 11.33
C GLY A 145 -17.78 11.58 10.50
N LEU A 146 -17.67 10.54 9.67
CA LEU A 146 -18.82 10.00 8.92
C LEU A 146 -19.08 8.57 9.37
N ALA A 147 -20.29 8.29 9.84
CA ALA A 147 -20.74 6.92 10.06
C ALA A 147 -21.48 6.39 8.82
N THR A 148 -22.71 6.86 8.60
CA THR A 148 -23.55 6.47 7.46
C THR A 148 -23.54 7.51 6.34
N GLY A 149 -22.96 8.69 6.57
CA GLY A 149 -22.90 9.75 5.56
C GLY A 149 -24.19 10.55 5.35
N ALA A 150 -25.35 10.13 5.87
CA ALA A 150 -26.65 10.75 5.53
C ALA A 150 -26.72 12.28 5.72
N SER A 151 -26.19 12.80 6.84
CA SER A 151 -26.14 14.25 7.10
C SER A 151 -25.21 14.99 6.15
N MET A 152 -24.07 14.38 5.80
CA MET A 152 -23.11 14.91 4.84
C MET A 152 -23.68 14.91 3.43
N PHE A 153 -24.36 13.84 3.03
CA PHE A 153 -25.04 13.75 1.72
C PHE A 153 -26.06 14.87 1.53
N ALA A 154 -26.89 15.13 2.55
CA ALA A 154 -27.84 16.23 2.52
C ALA A 154 -27.16 17.60 2.41
N ALA A 155 -26.03 17.78 3.10
CA ALA A 155 -25.25 19.01 3.02
C ALA A 155 -24.66 19.22 1.62
N VAL A 156 -24.08 18.17 1.01
CA VAL A 156 -23.52 18.23 -0.35
C VAL A 156 -24.61 18.59 -1.37
N GLN A 157 -25.77 17.95 -1.30
CA GLN A 157 -26.89 18.25 -2.22
C GLN A 157 -27.34 19.71 -2.08
N ALA A 158 -27.52 20.20 -0.86
CA ALA A 158 -27.90 21.59 -0.62
C ALA A 158 -26.82 22.60 -1.06
N LEU A 159 -25.54 22.24 -1.00
CA LEU A 159 -24.44 23.09 -1.47
C LEU A 159 -24.35 23.15 -2.99
N ARG A 160 -24.55 22.03 -3.71
CA ARG A 160 -24.50 22.01 -5.19
C ARG A 160 -25.44 23.02 -5.83
N ASP A 161 -26.62 23.15 -5.22
CA ASP A 161 -27.65 24.11 -5.61
C ASP A 161 -27.25 25.58 -5.46
N ALA A 162 -26.25 25.88 -4.62
CA ALA A 162 -25.70 27.22 -4.44
C ALA A 162 -24.53 27.52 -5.40
N GLU A 163 -24.27 26.61 -6.33
CA GLU A 163 -23.27 26.70 -7.41
C GLU A 163 -21.84 27.04 -6.93
N PRO A 164 -21.25 26.29 -5.97
CA PRO A 164 -19.84 26.40 -5.65
C PRO A 164 -18.98 25.94 -6.85
N ALA A 165 -17.75 26.43 -6.93
CA ALA A 165 -16.80 25.96 -7.94
C ALA A 165 -16.35 24.52 -7.67
N HIS A 166 -16.08 24.20 -6.40
CA HIS A 166 -15.70 22.88 -5.94
C HIS A 166 -16.27 22.60 -4.54
N ILE A 167 -16.62 21.35 -4.27
CA ILE A 167 -16.99 20.84 -2.96
C ILE A 167 -15.92 19.83 -2.54
N VAL A 168 -15.32 20.05 -1.36
CA VAL A 168 -14.34 19.16 -0.73
C VAL A 168 -14.94 18.69 0.58
N ILE A 169 -15.02 17.38 0.80
CA ILE A 169 -15.39 16.85 2.13
C ILE A 169 -14.11 16.56 2.90
N ALA A 170 -14.06 16.97 4.16
CA ALA A 170 -12.93 16.68 5.03
C ALA A 170 -13.40 16.16 6.39
N VAL A 171 -13.03 14.94 6.75
CA VAL A 171 -13.41 14.33 8.04
C VAL A 171 -12.25 13.58 8.71
N PRO A 172 -12.18 13.55 10.05
CA PRO A 172 -11.15 12.80 10.76
C PRO A 172 -11.25 11.28 10.59
N ALA A 173 -12.46 10.74 10.68
CA ALA A 173 -12.68 9.29 10.67
C ALA A 173 -13.98 8.89 9.97
N ALA A 174 -13.91 7.88 9.10
CA ALA A 174 -15.07 7.33 8.39
C ALA A 174 -14.84 5.90 7.88
N PRO A 175 -15.88 5.07 7.65
CA PRO A 175 -15.73 3.81 6.93
C PRO A 175 -15.22 4.05 5.51
N GLU A 176 -14.36 3.14 5.03
CA GLU A 176 -13.85 3.20 3.66
C GLU A 176 -14.99 3.20 2.63
N SER A 177 -16.02 2.38 2.82
CA SER A 177 -17.19 2.31 1.94
C SER A 177 -17.88 3.65 1.77
N THR A 178 -18.03 4.41 2.86
CA THR A 178 -18.66 5.74 2.85
C THR A 178 -17.75 6.76 2.18
N CYS A 179 -16.44 6.70 2.41
CA CYS A 179 -15.48 7.57 1.72
C CYS A 179 -15.50 7.35 0.20
N ARG A 180 -15.57 6.09 -0.25
CA ARG A 180 -15.67 5.76 -1.68
C ARG A 180 -16.96 6.29 -2.31
N GLU A 181 -18.09 6.19 -1.61
CA GLU A 181 -19.36 6.74 -2.07
C GLU A 181 -19.27 8.26 -2.27
N PHE A 182 -18.73 8.99 -1.29
CA PHE A 182 -18.55 10.44 -1.38
C PHE A 182 -17.51 10.88 -2.41
N ALA A 183 -16.43 10.12 -2.60
CA ALA A 183 -15.43 10.42 -3.62
C ALA A 183 -16.01 10.43 -5.05
N GLY A 184 -17.14 9.76 -5.29
CA GLY A 184 -17.89 9.86 -6.55
C GLY A 184 -18.89 11.02 -6.62
N LEU A 185 -19.12 11.74 -5.52
CA LEU A 185 -20.13 12.80 -5.37
C LEU A 185 -19.52 14.19 -5.19
N VAL A 186 -18.25 14.32 -4.86
CA VAL A 186 -17.60 15.62 -4.63
C VAL A 186 -16.27 15.70 -5.37
N ASP A 187 -15.72 16.90 -5.49
CA ASP A 187 -14.45 17.13 -6.19
C ASP A 187 -13.27 16.48 -5.46
N ASP A 188 -13.32 16.45 -4.12
CA ASP A 188 -12.33 15.76 -3.30
C ASP A 188 -12.90 15.26 -1.96
N MET A 189 -12.41 14.12 -1.49
CA MET A 189 -12.79 13.47 -0.24
C MET A 189 -11.54 13.20 0.60
N VAL A 190 -11.32 14.02 1.62
CA VAL A 190 -10.19 13.94 2.54
C VAL A 190 -10.63 13.27 3.84
N CYS A 191 -10.09 12.09 4.13
CA CYS A 191 -10.33 11.37 5.38
C CYS A 191 -9.00 11.09 6.07
N ALA A 192 -8.83 11.52 7.32
CA ALA A 192 -7.56 11.32 8.03
C ALA A 192 -7.33 9.88 8.48
N SER A 193 -8.39 9.11 8.73
CA SER A 193 -8.32 7.71 9.17
C SER A 193 -9.57 6.93 8.77
N MET A 194 -9.41 5.71 8.26
CA MET A 194 -10.54 4.82 7.93
C MET A 194 -10.48 3.53 8.77
N PRO A 195 -10.87 3.56 10.05
CA PRO A 195 -10.68 2.40 10.93
C PRO A 195 -11.62 1.23 10.56
N THR A 196 -11.07 0.02 10.55
CA THR A 196 -11.81 -1.24 10.32
C THR A 196 -11.68 -2.17 11.56
N PRO A 197 -12.80 -2.67 12.14
CA PRO A 197 -14.18 -2.32 11.84
C PRO A 197 -14.53 -0.90 12.32
N PHE A 198 -15.26 -0.15 11.49
CA PHE A 198 -15.81 1.13 11.90
C PHE A 198 -17.07 0.89 12.74
N LEU A 199 -17.01 1.20 14.04
CA LEU A 199 -18.15 1.03 14.94
C LEU A 199 -18.94 2.33 15.11
N ALA A 200 -18.25 3.41 15.48
CA ALA A 200 -18.84 4.73 15.66
C ALA A 200 -17.76 5.81 15.53
N VAL A 201 -18.15 7.03 15.16
CA VAL A 201 -17.23 8.19 15.09
C VAL A 201 -16.48 8.38 16.41
N GLY A 202 -17.21 8.33 17.53
CA GLY A 202 -16.64 8.59 18.86
C GLY A 202 -15.54 7.62 19.31
N GLU A 203 -15.47 6.41 18.77
CA GLU A 203 -14.42 5.44 19.09
C GLU A 203 -13.05 5.84 18.52
N SER A 204 -13.04 6.77 17.56
CA SER A 204 -11.80 7.34 17.03
C SER A 204 -11.20 8.40 17.96
N PHE A 205 -11.90 8.80 19.04
CA PHE A 205 -11.51 9.89 19.92
C PHE A 205 -11.32 9.41 21.38
N TRP A 206 -10.31 9.94 22.08
CA TRP A 206 -10.15 9.74 23.52
C TRP A 206 -11.13 10.58 24.35
N ASP A 207 -11.35 11.83 23.92
CA ASP A 207 -12.35 12.75 24.44
C ASP A 207 -13.34 13.10 23.32
N PHE A 208 -14.53 12.49 23.40
CA PHE A 208 -15.64 12.73 22.48
C PHE A 208 -16.85 13.39 23.17
N ARG A 209 -16.61 14.25 24.17
CA ARG A 209 -17.70 14.96 24.85
C ARG A 209 -18.56 15.76 23.87
N GLN A 210 -19.84 15.90 24.19
CA GLN A 210 -20.79 16.62 23.37
C GLN A 210 -20.40 18.10 23.24
N VAL A 211 -20.26 18.59 22.02
CA VAL A 211 -20.03 20.02 21.72
C VAL A 211 -21.29 20.81 22.07
N THR A 212 -21.13 21.89 22.85
CA THR A 212 -22.23 22.75 23.30
C THR A 212 -22.48 23.91 22.34
N ASP A 213 -23.68 24.50 22.40
CA ASP A 213 -24.04 25.65 21.57
C ASP A 213 -23.22 26.91 21.95
N ASP A 214 -22.75 27.00 23.20
CA ASP A 214 -21.81 28.06 23.64
C ASP A 214 -20.44 27.87 23.00
N GLU A 215 -19.92 26.63 22.94
CA GLU A 215 -18.65 26.32 22.29
C GLU A 215 -18.70 26.63 20.78
N VAL A 216 -19.78 26.26 20.11
CA VAL A 216 -20.01 26.61 18.69
C VAL A 216 -19.97 28.13 18.50
N ARG A 217 -20.71 28.90 19.32
CA ARG A 217 -20.73 30.37 19.24
C ARG A 217 -19.34 30.98 19.50
N GLN A 218 -18.62 30.47 20.50
CA GLN A 218 -17.27 30.93 20.81
C GLN A 218 -16.33 30.73 19.62
N LEU A 219 -16.32 29.52 19.03
CA LEU A 219 -15.48 29.20 17.88
C LEU A 219 -15.83 30.04 16.65
N LEU A 220 -17.12 30.19 16.33
CA LEU A 220 -17.57 31.01 15.20
C LEU A 220 -17.31 32.51 15.39
N SER A 221 -17.13 32.98 16.64
CA SER A 221 -16.76 34.37 16.94
C SER A 221 -15.24 34.61 16.97
N THR A 222 -14.45 33.54 17.05
CA THR A 222 -12.99 33.60 17.07
C THR A 222 -12.47 33.71 15.64
N PRO A 223 -11.80 34.81 15.24
CA PRO A 223 -11.37 35.01 13.86
C PRO A 223 -10.42 33.91 13.39
N THR A 224 -10.71 33.34 12.22
CA THR A 224 -9.82 32.42 11.48
C THR A 224 -9.01 33.14 10.40
N VAL A 225 -9.38 34.39 10.11
CA VAL A 225 -8.75 35.29 9.14
C VAL A 225 -8.28 36.54 9.87
N GLY A 226 -7.01 36.91 9.71
CA GLY A 226 -6.51 38.26 10.02
C GLY A 226 -6.23 38.63 11.48
N ALA A 227 -6.27 37.72 12.47
CA ALA A 227 -5.83 38.06 13.83
C ALA A 227 -5.27 36.88 14.63
N THR A 228 -3.95 36.66 14.56
CA THR A 228 -3.05 36.56 15.74
C THR A 228 -1.60 36.45 15.29
N ILE A 229 -0.75 37.16 16.04
CA ILE A 229 0.73 37.15 16.04
C ILE A 229 1.25 35.81 15.53
N THR A 230 1.92 35.80 14.38
CA THR A 230 2.69 34.65 13.92
C THR A 230 3.75 34.40 15.01
N PRO A 231 3.65 33.33 15.84
CA PRO A 231 4.91 32.77 16.34
C PRO A 231 5.70 32.47 15.08
N ALA A 232 7.01 32.78 15.01
CA ALA A 232 7.84 32.50 13.84
C ALA A 232 7.38 31.16 13.23
N ALA A 233 6.79 31.21 12.03
CA ALA A 233 5.93 30.13 11.54
C ALA A 233 6.66 28.81 11.77
N ALA A 234 6.08 27.92 12.57
CA ALA A 234 6.71 26.63 12.86
C ALA A 234 7.06 26.00 11.51
N PRO A 235 8.30 25.50 11.34
CA PRO A 235 8.76 25.05 10.04
C PRO A 235 7.79 23.99 9.51
N THR A 236 7.44 24.09 8.23
CA THR A 236 6.55 23.10 7.62
C THR A 236 7.18 21.72 7.68
N ALA A 237 6.38 20.66 7.55
CA ALA A 237 6.89 19.29 7.49
C ALA A 237 7.96 19.16 6.39
N ALA A 238 7.75 19.76 5.22
CA ALA A 238 8.70 19.77 4.11
C ALA A 238 9.99 20.52 4.46
N GLU A 239 9.92 21.67 5.16
CA GLU A 239 11.09 22.41 5.61
C GLU A 239 11.92 21.62 6.65
N VAL A 240 11.25 20.91 7.55
CA VAL A 240 11.91 20.02 8.51
C VAL A 240 12.63 18.89 7.77
N ILE A 241 11.92 18.17 6.88
CA ILE A 241 12.50 17.08 6.09
C ILE A 241 13.67 17.60 5.23
N ARG A 242 13.52 18.75 4.57
CA ARG A 242 14.57 19.35 3.74
C ARG A 242 15.88 19.58 4.52
N ARG A 243 15.79 20.00 5.79
CA ARG A 243 16.95 20.26 6.64
C ARG A 243 17.68 19.00 7.09
N VAL A 244 16.95 17.89 7.24
CA VAL A 244 17.48 16.66 7.86
C VAL A 244 17.70 15.52 6.87
N ALA A 245 17.13 15.61 5.67
CA ALA A 245 17.39 14.67 4.60
C ALA A 245 18.89 14.71 4.21
N ILE A 246 19.38 13.59 3.69
CA ILE A 246 20.77 13.44 3.22
C ILE A 246 20.70 13.18 1.71
N ASP A 247 21.50 13.89 0.92
CA ASP A 247 21.50 13.71 -0.55
C ASP A 247 21.82 12.27 -0.92
N ALA A 248 21.05 11.70 -1.84
CA ALA A 248 21.22 10.34 -2.33
C ALA A 248 21.10 10.33 -3.87
N PRO A 249 22.09 10.88 -4.60
CA PRO A 249 22.06 10.97 -6.05
C PRO A 249 21.77 9.60 -6.69
N GLY A 250 20.81 9.54 -7.62
CA GLY A 250 20.38 8.28 -8.24
C GLY A 250 19.73 7.29 -7.26
N GLY A 251 19.27 7.76 -6.09
CA GLY A 251 18.70 6.91 -5.04
C GLY A 251 19.73 6.14 -4.21
N VAL A 252 21.02 6.47 -4.29
CA VAL A 252 22.08 5.79 -3.55
C VAL A 252 22.60 6.71 -2.44
N PRO A 253 22.27 6.44 -1.15
CA PRO A 253 22.79 7.21 -0.04
C PRO A 253 24.33 7.06 0.11
N PRO A 254 25.00 8.03 0.74
CA PRO A 254 26.39 7.90 1.15
C PRO A 254 26.62 6.65 1.99
N TYR A 255 27.78 6.01 1.86
CA TYR A 255 28.04 4.70 2.50
C TYR A 255 28.08 4.77 4.03
N ASP A 256 28.51 5.87 4.61
CA ASP A 256 28.41 6.13 6.06
C ASP A 256 26.95 6.21 6.52
N THR A 257 26.09 6.83 5.70
CA THR A 257 24.64 6.87 5.95
C THR A 257 24.00 5.48 5.84
N LEU A 258 24.39 4.68 4.83
CA LEU A 258 23.96 3.29 4.71
C LEU A 258 24.46 2.45 5.88
N GLU A 259 25.69 2.65 6.34
CA GLU A 259 26.26 1.97 7.50
C GLU A 259 25.45 2.24 8.77
N GLU A 260 25.03 3.49 8.99
CA GLU A 260 24.23 3.88 10.15
C GLU A 260 22.80 3.30 10.09
N ILE A 261 22.14 3.35 8.92
CA ILE A 261 20.81 2.75 8.74
C ILE A 261 20.88 1.23 8.93
N ILE A 262 21.84 0.59 8.27
CA ILE A 262 21.87 -0.88 8.14
C ILE A 262 22.49 -1.53 9.37
N GLY A 263 23.56 -0.96 9.92
CA GLY A 263 24.28 -1.51 11.07
C GLY A 263 24.68 -2.96 10.84
N ASP A 264 24.44 -3.82 11.83
CA ASP A 264 24.74 -5.25 11.77
C ASP A 264 23.58 -6.13 11.31
N ALA A 265 22.52 -5.52 10.75
CA ALA A 265 21.35 -6.26 10.31
C ALA A 265 21.71 -7.42 9.37
N ARG A 266 21.09 -8.57 9.63
CA ARG A 266 21.25 -9.76 8.81
C ARG A 266 20.36 -9.74 7.58
N ILE A 267 19.22 -9.05 7.65
CA ILE A 267 18.23 -9.01 6.58
C ILE A 267 17.95 -7.56 6.21
N VAL A 268 18.24 -7.18 4.98
CA VAL A 268 17.94 -5.83 4.47
C VAL A 268 16.91 -5.97 3.36
N LEU A 269 15.69 -5.51 3.61
CA LEU A 269 14.61 -5.49 2.63
C LEU A 269 14.59 -4.13 1.96
N ILE A 270 14.75 -4.11 0.64
CA ILE A 270 14.73 -2.89 -0.16
C ILE A 270 13.50 -2.93 -1.08
N GLY A 271 12.57 -2.06 -0.76
CA GLY A 271 11.28 -1.88 -1.43
C GLY A 271 11.39 -1.13 -2.75
N GLU A 272 10.29 -1.06 -3.49
CA GLU A 272 10.10 -0.10 -4.57
C GLU A 272 8.63 0.31 -4.65
N SER A 273 8.32 1.58 -4.92
CA SER A 273 6.93 2.03 -5.08
C SER A 273 6.38 1.75 -6.48
N SER A 274 7.20 1.22 -7.39
CA SER A 274 6.76 0.71 -8.68
C SER A 274 7.63 -0.44 -9.18
N HIS A 275 7.05 -1.43 -9.87
CA HIS A 275 7.81 -2.53 -10.49
C HIS A 275 8.52 -2.15 -11.80
N GLY A 276 8.32 -0.94 -12.31
CA GLY A 276 8.72 -0.54 -13.66
C GLY A 276 9.54 0.73 -13.72
N THR A 277 10.19 1.13 -12.63
CA THR A 277 10.99 2.36 -12.57
C THR A 277 12.49 2.04 -12.57
N HIS A 278 13.21 2.59 -13.55
CA HIS A 278 14.64 2.35 -13.79
C HIS A 278 15.50 2.66 -12.57
N GLU A 279 15.35 3.86 -12.00
CA GLU A 279 16.19 4.33 -10.89
C GLU A 279 16.01 3.49 -9.62
N PHE A 280 14.84 2.88 -9.41
CA PHE A 280 14.63 1.99 -8.26
C PHE A 280 15.45 0.71 -8.38
N TYR A 281 15.53 0.13 -9.58
CA TYR A 281 16.38 -1.04 -9.82
C TYR A 281 17.86 -0.68 -9.73
N GLU A 282 18.28 0.47 -10.26
CA GLU A 282 19.67 0.93 -10.16
C GLU A 282 20.10 1.16 -8.70
N ALA A 283 19.27 1.84 -7.92
CA ALA A 283 19.53 2.08 -6.50
C ALA A 283 19.62 0.77 -5.72
N ARG A 284 18.66 -0.15 -5.91
CA ARG A 284 18.68 -1.49 -5.31
C ARG A 284 19.94 -2.26 -5.68
N ALA A 285 20.30 -2.28 -6.96
CA ALA A 285 21.51 -2.94 -7.43
C ALA A 285 22.78 -2.33 -6.81
N ALA A 286 22.91 -1.01 -6.77
CA ALA A 286 24.08 -0.32 -6.22
C ALA A 286 24.25 -0.56 -4.71
N ILE A 287 23.18 -0.39 -3.92
CA ILE A 287 23.18 -0.66 -2.48
C ILE A 287 23.55 -2.13 -2.23
N THR A 288 22.99 -3.04 -3.01
CA THR A 288 23.23 -4.49 -2.88
C THR A 288 24.67 -4.88 -3.23
N LYS A 289 25.26 -4.28 -4.28
CA LYS A 289 26.68 -4.44 -4.61
C LYS A 289 27.56 -4.06 -3.43
N TRP A 290 27.32 -2.90 -2.82
CA TRP A 290 28.05 -2.44 -1.64
C TRP A 290 27.87 -3.39 -0.44
N LEU A 291 26.66 -3.85 -0.16
CA LEU A 291 26.38 -4.81 0.92
C LEU A 291 27.13 -6.14 0.74
N ILE A 292 27.19 -6.63 -0.49
CA ILE A 292 27.89 -7.87 -0.85
C ILE A 292 29.41 -7.72 -0.75
N GLU A 293 29.96 -6.57 -1.14
CA GLU A 293 31.41 -6.32 -1.14
C GLU A 293 31.94 -5.95 0.25
N ASN A 294 31.18 -5.19 1.05
CA ASN A 294 31.68 -4.55 2.26
C ASN A 294 31.04 -5.09 3.56
N LYS A 295 29.82 -5.62 3.49
CA LYS A 295 29.03 -6.01 4.68
C LYS A 295 28.80 -7.52 4.80
N GLY A 296 29.40 -8.31 3.90
CA GLY A 296 29.36 -9.77 3.96
C GLY A 296 28.04 -10.40 3.52
N PHE A 297 27.17 -9.65 2.82
CA PHE A 297 25.93 -10.21 2.29
C PHE A 297 26.22 -11.28 1.23
N CYS A 298 25.55 -12.42 1.35
CA CYS A 298 25.82 -13.61 0.55
C CYS A 298 24.63 -14.07 -0.29
N ALA A 299 23.49 -13.39 -0.22
CA ALA A 299 22.34 -13.71 -1.05
C ALA A 299 21.51 -12.47 -1.35
N VAL A 300 20.92 -12.47 -2.54
CA VAL A 300 19.81 -11.60 -2.94
C VAL A 300 18.58 -12.48 -3.12
N ALA A 301 17.50 -12.18 -2.42
CA ALA A 301 16.23 -12.89 -2.50
C ALA A 301 15.17 -11.95 -3.08
N ALA A 302 14.75 -12.19 -4.32
CA ALA A 302 13.81 -11.35 -5.04
C ALA A 302 12.37 -11.87 -4.92
N GLU A 303 11.40 -10.96 -5.04
CA GLU A 303 9.98 -11.25 -5.30
C GLU A 303 9.80 -11.84 -6.71
N ALA A 304 10.46 -12.97 -6.91
CA ALA A 304 10.63 -13.67 -8.17
C ALA A 304 10.25 -15.14 -7.96
N ASP A 305 9.81 -15.77 -9.05
CA ASP A 305 9.55 -17.20 -9.05
C ASP A 305 10.81 -18.00 -8.69
N TRP A 306 10.66 -18.93 -7.76
CA TRP A 306 11.75 -19.77 -7.25
C TRP A 306 12.59 -20.47 -8.33
N PRO A 307 12.00 -21.22 -9.29
CA PRO A 307 12.78 -21.92 -10.32
C PRO A 307 13.52 -20.97 -11.27
N ASP A 308 12.90 -19.85 -11.62
CA ASP A 308 13.47 -18.89 -12.58
C ASP A 308 14.66 -18.16 -12.00
N ALA A 309 14.53 -17.72 -10.75
CA ALA A 309 15.64 -17.15 -10.01
C ALA A 309 16.76 -18.17 -9.73
N TYR A 310 16.44 -19.46 -9.58
CA TYR A 310 17.46 -20.49 -9.42
C TYR A 310 18.27 -20.74 -10.69
N ARG A 311 17.67 -20.63 -11.88
CA ARG A 311 18.42 -20.63 -13.14
C ARG A 311 19.48 -19.52 -13.15
N VAL A 312 19.09 -18.31 -12.73
CA VAL A 312 20.04 -17.18 -12.54
C VAL A 312 21.09 -17.52 -11.47
N ASN A 313 20.70 -18.13 -10.36
CA ASN A 313 21.63 -18.55 -9.30
C ASN A 313 22.73 -19.47 -9.84
N ARG A 314 22.34 -20.47 -10.63
CA ARG A 314 23.26 -21.42 -11.24
C ARG A 314 24.25 -20.68 -12.13
N TYR A 315 23.75 -19.81 -13.02
CA TYR A 315 24.59 -18.97 -13.86
C TYR A 315 25.61 -18.18 -13.03
N VAL A 316 25.17 -17.38 -12.06
CA VAL A 316 26.08 -16.50 -11.28
C VAL A 316 27.10 -17.27 -10.45
N ARG A 317 26.79 -18.51 -10.03
CA ARG A 317 27.73 -19.39 -9.31
C ARG A 317 28.65 -20.20 -10.24
N GLY A 318 28.33 -20.26 -11.54
CA GLY A 318 29.11 -20.96 -12.55
C GLY A 318 28.75 -22.41 -12.73
N VAL A 319 27.49 -22.70 -12.47
CA VAL A 319 26.86 -23.99 -12.65
C VAL A 319 25.84 -23.86 -13.79
N GLY A 320 25.64 -24.92 -14.57
CA GLY A 320 24.69 -24.91 -15.70
C GLY A 320 25.34 -24.50 -17.03
N GLU A 321 24.49 -24.29 -18.03
CA GLU A 321 24.89 -24.18 -19.44
C GLU A 321 24.67 -22.77 -20.03
N ASP A 322 23.96 -21.88 -19.32
CA ASP A 322 23.69 -20.51 -19.78
C ASP A 322 25.00 -19.72 -19.94
N ARG A 323 25.15 -19.04 -21.08
CA ARG A 323 26.41 -18.40 -21.49
C ARG A 323 26.53 -16.95 -21.04
N ASN A 324 25.40 -16.28 -20.85
CA ASN A 324 25.32 -14.86 -20.49
C ASN A 324 24.07 -14.60 -19.61
N ALA A 325 23.98 -13.40 -19.03
CA ALA A 325 22.85 -13.02 -18.20
C ALA A 325 21.50 -13.04 -18.95
N ASP A 326 21.46 -12.70 -20.25
CA ASP A 326 20.22 -12.73 -21.05
C ASP A 326 19.64 -14.14 -21.14
N GLU A 327 20.48 -15.15 -21.38
CA GLU A 327 20.09 -16.56 -21.40
C GLU A 327 19.63 -17.04 -20.02
N ALA A 328 20.29 -16.59 -18.95
CA ALA A 328 19.89 -16.95 -17.59
C ALA A 328 18.54 -16.34 -17.20
N LEU A 329 18.28 -15.09 -17.60
CA LEU A 329 17.03 -14.35 -17.36
C LEU A 329 15.88 -14.79 -18.28
N SER A 330 16.22 -15.36 -19.44
CA SER A 330 15.74 -16.68 -19.85
C SER A 330 14.36 -17.11 -19.36
N GLY A 331 14.38 -17.70 -18.16
CA GLY A 331 13.24 -18.39 -17.57
C GLY A 331 12.09 -17.47 -17.15
N PHE A 332 12.30 -16.16 -16.99
CA PHE A 332 11.24 -15.22 -16.61
C PHE A 332 10.31 -14.93 -17.80
N GLU A 333 9.46 -15.90 -18.14
CA GLU A 333 8.55 -15.88 -19.29
C GLU A 333 7.12 -15.48 -18.88
N ARG A 334 6.78 -15.64 -17.60
CA ARG A 334 5.44 -15.35 -17.08
C ARG A 334 5.22 -13.84 -16.96
N PHE A 335 3.96 -13.44 -17.12
CA PHE A 335 3.58 -12.05 -16.87
C PHE A 335 3.85 -11.65 -15.41
N PRO A 336 4.44 -10.46 -15.17
CA PRO A 336 5.03 -9.55 -16.17
C PRO A 336 6.41 -10.00 -16.65
N ALA A 337 6.64 -9.95 -17.97
CA ALA A 337 7.92 -10.38 -18.52
C ALA A 337 9.10 -9.46 -18.15
N TRP A 338 8.87 -8.18 -17.82
CA TRP A 338 9.96 -7.18 -17.66
C TRP A 338 10.51 -7.03 -16.24
N MET A 339 9.79 -7.49 -15.22
CA MET A 339 10.09 -7.17 -13.82
C MET A 339 11.51 -7.63 -13.43
N TRP A 340 11.89 -8.84 -13.80
CA TRP A 340 13.25 -9.35 -13.58
C TRP A 340 14.08 -9.46 -14.86
N ARG A 341 13.44 -9.37 -16.03
CA ARG A 341 14.08 -9.44 -17.34
C ARG A 341 14.22 -8.05 -17.96
N ASN A 342 15.12 -7.26 -17.39
CA ASN A 342 15.40 -5.89 -17.80
C ASN A 342 16.92 -5.63 -17.81
N VAL A 343 17.32 -4.50 -18.40
CA VAL A 343 18.74 -4.13 -18.55
C VAL A 343 19.47 -3.99 -17.22
N VAL A 344 18.83 -3.49 -16.17
CA VAL A 344 19.47 -3.25 -14.87
C VAL A 344 19.75 -4.58 -14.15
N VAL A 345 18.78 -5.50 -14.17
CA VAL A 345 18.95 -6.83 -13.57
C VAL A 345 19.97 -7.65 -14.36
N ARG A 346 19.97 -7.58 -15.70
CA ARG A 346 21.02 -8.19 -16.53
C ARG A 346 22.41 -7.73 -16.10
N ASP A 347 22.62 -6.42 -16.03
CA ASP A 347 23.91 -5.84 -15.67
C ASP A 347 24.32 -6.20 -14.22
N PHE A 348 23.35 -6.31 -13.31
CA PHE A 348 23.58 -6.80 -11.95
C PHE A 348 24.00 -8.27 -11.92
N VAL A 349 23.33 -9.13 -12.70
CA VAL A 349 23.61 -10.57 -12.81
C VAL A 349 24.99 -10.81 -13.41
N ASP A 350 25.36 -10.08 -14.47
CA ASP A 350 26.70 -10.14 -15.07
C ASP A 350 27.78 -9.68 -14.07
N TRP A 351 27.53 -8.59 -13.34
CA TRP A 351 28.44 -8.15 -12.28
C TRP A 351 28.59 -9.22 -11.19
N LEU A 352 27.48 -9.82 -10.74
CA LEU A 352 27.48 -10.84 -9.69
C LEU A 352 28.24 -12.09 -10.12
N ARG A 353 28.07 -12.52 -11.38
CA ARG A 353 28.83 -13.60 -12.01
C ARG A 353 30.33 -13.30 -11.99
N ALA A 354 30.74 -12.14 -12.49
CA ALA A 354 32.14 -11.75 -12.56
C ALA A 354 32.77 -11.65 -11.16
N ARG A 355 32.03 -11.09 -10.19
CA ARG A 355 32.46 -11.01 -8.79
C ARG A 355 32.61 -12.40 -8.16
N ASN A 356 31.65 -13.28 -8.36
CA ASN A 356 31.71 -14.65 -7.85
C ASN A 356 32.86 -15.47 -8.45
N GLN A 357 33.20 -15.27 -9.72
CA GLN A 357 34.39 -15.89 -10.33
C GLN A 357 35.68 -15.42 -9.63
N ARG A 358 35.81 -14.11 -9.36
CA ARG A 358 36.96 -13.56 -8.62
C ARG A 358 37.03 -14.08 -7.18
N CYS A 359 35.88 -14.14 -6.49
CA CYS A 359 35.83 -14.62 -5.11
C CYS A 359 36.06 -16.13 -4.99
N ALA A 360 35.57 -16.93 -5.93
CA ALA A 360 35.82 -18.38 -5.96
C ALA A 360 37.32 -18.69 -6.03
N ALA A 361 38.09 -17.88 -6.77
CA ALA A 361 39.53 -18.03 -6.88
C ALA A 361 40.33 -17.56 -5.64
N THR A 362 39.72 -16.76 -4.75
CA THR A 362 40.44 -16.08 -3.65
C THR A 362 39.95 -16.51 -2.26
N THR A 363 38.66 -16.40 -2.01
CA THR A 363 38.04 -16.60 -0.68
C THR A 363 37.09 -17.79 -0.64
N GLY A 364 36.68 -18.32 -1.79
CA GLY A 364 35.63 -19.33 -1.90
C GLY A 364 34.21 -18.81 -1.60
N ARG A 365 34.05 -17.54 -1.21
CA ARG A 365 32.74 -16.96 -0.83
C ARG A 365 32.01 -16.39 -2.04
N GLN A 366 31.02 -17.12 -2.53
CA GLN A 366 30.12 -16.64 -3.57
C GLN A 366 28.82 -16.07 -2.96
N ALA A 367 28.13 -15.20 -3.70
CA ALA A 367 26.80 -14.75 -3.36
C ALA A 367 25.78 -15.28 -4.39
N GLY A 368 24.59 -15.67 -3.93
CA GLY A 368 23.54 -16.25 -4.77
C GLY A 368 22.40 -15.28 -5.07
N PHE A 369 21.57 -15.67 -6.05
CA PHE A 369 20.33 -14.98 -6.43
C PHE A 369 19.17 -15.96 -6.29
N TYR A 370 18.13 -15.61 -5.54
CA TYR A 370 17.07 -16.55 -5.14
C TYR A 370 15.70 -15.92 -5.35
N GLY A 371 14.70 -16.75 -5.61
CA GLY A 371 13.30 -16.32 -5.64
C GLY A 371 12.67 -16.44 -4.26
N LEU A 372 11.49 -15.87 -4.08
CA LEU A 372 10.68 -16.00 -2.86
C LEU A 372 9.21 -16.28 -3.17
N ASP A 373 8.78 -16.05 -4.41
CA ASP A 373 7.38 -16.01 -4.79
C ASP A 373 6.82 -17.39 -5.19
N LEU A 374 5.50 -17.49 -5.27
CA LEU A 374 4.77 -18.76 -5.38
C LEU A 374 3.98 -18.97 -6.68
N TYR A 375 4.17 -18.13 -7.69
CA TYR A 375 3.34 -18.18 -8.90
C TYR A 375 3.67 -19.38 -9.80
N SER A 376 4.92 -19.85 -9.76
CA SER A 376 5.49 -20.95 -10.54
C SER A 376 5.01 -22.37 -10.16
N LEU A 377 3.69 -22.60 -10.00
CA LEU A 377 3.11 -23.90 -9.65
C LEU A 377 3.58 -25.05 -10.58
N HIS A 378 3.29 -24.97 -11.88
CA HIS A 378 3.61 -26.04 -12.83
C HIS A 378 5.11 -26.23 -13.05
N ARG A 379 5.85 -25.12 -13.19
CA ARG A 379 7.32 -25.17 -13.29
C ARG A 379 7.96 -25.81 -12.05
N SER A 380 7.50 -25.47 -10.85
CA SER A 380 7.99 -26.09 -9.62
C SER A 380 7.72 -27.61 -9.56
N MET A 381 6.58 -28.08 -10.08
CA MET A 381 6.30 -29.52 -10.18
C MET A 381 7.31 -30.22 -11.11
N GLN A 382 7.60 -29.61 -12.26
CA GLN A 382 8.56 -30.15 -13.22
C GLN A 382 9.97 -30.23 -12.62
N GLU A 383 10.38 -29.21 -11.88
CA GLU A 383 11.70 -29.19 -11.23
C GLU A 383 11.87 -30.27 -10.16
N VAL A 384 10.81 -30.57 -9.40
CA VAL A 384 10.80 -31.71 -8.46
C VAL A 384 10.96 -33.04 -9.22
N ILE A 385 10.24 -33.22 -10.33
CA ILE A 385 10.33 -34.44 -11.14
C ILE A 385 11.73 -34.59 -11.75
N ASN A 386 12.27 -33.52 -12.33
CA ASN A 386 13.60 -33.49 -12.96
C ASN A 386 14.69 -33.88 -11.95
N TYR A 387 14.65 -33.30 -10.75
CA TYR A 387 15.57 -33.67 -9.68
C TYR A 387 15.46 -35.16 -9.32
N LEU A 388 14.22 -35.66 -9.12
CA LEU A 388 14.00 -37.05 -8.75
C LEU A 388 14.39 -38.04 -9.85
N ASP A 389 14.27 -37.70 -11.13
CA ASP A 389 14.76 -38.58 -12.21
C ASP A 389 16.26 -38.84 -12.11
N GLY A 390 17.02 -37.83 -11.67
CA GLY A 390 18.46 -37.95 -11.45
C GLY A 390 18.83 -38.78 -10.21
N VAL A 391 18.01 -38.74 -9.14
CA VAL A 391 18.39 -39.31 -7.84
C VAL A 391 17.61 -40.55 -7.42
N ASP A 392 16.33 -40.68 -7.79
CA ASP A 392 15.44 -41.81 -7.46
C ASP A 392 14.26 -41.88 -8.46
N SER A 393 14.44 -42.67 -9.52
CA SER A 393 13.44 -42.85 -10.58
C SER A 393 12.10 -43.41 -10.10
N ASN A 394 12.10 -44.22 -9.02
CA ASN A 394 10.86 -44.70 -8.42
C ASN A 394 10.12 -43.58 -7.69
N ALA A 395 10.84 -42.70 -7.00
CA ALA A 395 10.25 -41.48 -6.42
C ALA A 395 9.75 -40.52 -7.52
N ALA A 396 10.48 -40.39 -8.62
CA ALA A 396 10.05 -39.59 -9.77
C ALA A 396 8.75 -40.10 -10.38
N ALA A 397 8.58 -41.43 -10.52
CA ALA A 397 7.34 -42.04 -10.98
C ALA A 397 6.15 -41.73 -10.03
N ARG A 398 6.37 -41.77 -8.71
CA ARG A 398 5.35 -41.38 -7.73
C ARG A 398 5.01 -39.89 -7.81
N ALA A 399 6.01 -39.03 -8.01
CA ALA A 399 5.81 -37.59 -8.16
C ALA A 399 4.95 -37.27 -9.39
N ARG A 400 5.25 -37.86 -10.55
CA ARG A 400 4.43 -37.74 -11.77
C ARG A 400 2.98 -38.18 -11.51
N ALA A 401 2.78 -39.33 -10.88
CA ALA A 401 1.43 -39.84 -10.59
C ALA A 401 0.64 -38.91 -9.64
N ARG A 402 1.30 -38.26 -8.68
CA ARG A 402 0.67 -37.29 -7.78
C ARG A 402 0.34 -35.98 -8.49
N TYR A 403 1.29 -35.43 -9.27
CA TYR A 403 1.12 -34.16 -9.96
C TYR A 403 0.20 -34.23 -11.19
N ALA A 404 -0.06 -35.42 -11.74
CA ALA A 404 -1.06 -35.62 -12.79
C ALA A 404 -2.49 -35.16 -12.40
N CYS A 405 -2.76 -34.95 -11.10
CA CYS A 405 -4.00 -34.32 -10.63
C CYS A 405 -4.21 -32.91 -11.22
N PHE A 406 -3.13 -32.16 -11.47
CA PHE A 406 -3.18 -30.80 -12.00
C PHE A 406 -3.40 -30.73 -13.52
N ASP A 407 -3.21 -31.85 -14.24
CA ASP A 407 -3.33 -31.93 -15.71
C ASP A 407 -4.78 -31.79 -16.21
N HIS A 408 -5.76 -31.76 -15.30
CA HIS A 408 -7.17 -31.54 -15.61
C HIS A 408 -7.52 -30.06 -15.87
N ALA A 409 -6.61 -29.13 -15.51
CA ALA A 409 -6.67 -27.73 -15.91
C ALA A 409 -5.72 -27.48 -17.09
N SER A 410 -5.95 -26.43 -17.88
CA SER A 410 -5.05 -26.06 -18.98
C SER A 410 -3.58 -26.07 -18.53
N ALA A 411 -2.71 -26.76 -19.27
CA ALA A 411 -1.29 -26.83 -18.96
C ALA A 411 -0.72 -25.41 -18.78
N ASP A 412 0.03 -25.20 -17.69
CA ASP A 412 0.61 -23.92 -17.23
C ASP A 412 -0.33 -22.85 -16.64
N ASP A 413 -1.62 -23.14 -16.44
CA ASP A 413 -2.54 -22.16 -15.83
C ASP A 413 -2.98 -22.53 -14.39
N GLY A 414 -2.20 -22.05 -13.41
CA GLY A 414 -2.55 -22.16 -12.00
C GLY A 414 -3.85 -21.44 -11.62
N GLN A 415 -4.25 -20.38 -12.32
CA GLN A 415 -5.52 -19.69 -12.08
C GLN A 415 -6.70 -20.53 -12.57
N ALA A 416 -6.57 -21.18 -13.74
CA ALA A 416 -7.58 -22.13 -14.23
C ALA A 416 -7.77 -23.29 -13.25
N TYR A 417 -6.68 -23.85 -12.72
CA TYR A 417 -6.76 -24.83 -11.64
C TYR A 417 -7.53 -24.28 -10.42
N GLY A 418 -7.13 -23.10 -9.95
CA GLY A 418 -7.74 -22.46 -8.78
C GLY A 418 -9.24 -22.23 -8.95
N PHE A 419 -9.66 -21.78 -10.14
CA PHE A 419 -11.07 -21.54 -10.48
C PHE A 419 -11.86 -22.85 -10.42
N SER A 420 -11.39 -23.90 -11.11
CA SER A 420 -12.04 -25.20 -11.11
C SER A 420 -12.14 -25.82 -9.70
N ALA A 421 -11.07 -25.73 -8.91
CA ALA A 421 -11.03 -26.28 -7.57
C ALA A 421 -11.91 -25.50 -6.57
N ALA A 422 -11.97 -24.17 -6.68
CA ALA A 422 -12.74 -23.32 -5.76
C ALA A 422 -14.26 -23.47 -5.94
N PHE A 423 -14.73 -23.68 -7.18
CA PHE A 423 -16.16 -23.78 -7.50
C PHE A 423 -16.66 -25.24 -7.64
N GLY A 424 -15.85 -26.22 -7.20
CA GLY A 424 -16.23 -27.64 -7.21
C GLY A 424 -16.33 -28.27 -8.60
N ALA A 425 -15.75 -27.62 -9.63
CA ALA A 425 -15.69 -28.10 -11.00
C ALA A 425 -14.46 -29.01 -11.27
N GLY A 426 -13.66 -29.31 -10.25
CA GLY A 426 -12.52 -30.24 -10.31
C GLY A 426 -12.06 -30.69 -8.91
N PRO A 427 -11.22 -31.74 -8.82
CA PRO A 427 -10.68 -32.20 -7.53
C PRO A 427 -9.68 -31.19 -6.95
N SER A 428 -9.65 -31.05 -5.61
CA SER A 428 -8.48 -30.43 -4.97
C SER A 428 -7.30 -31.40 -5.04
N CYS A 429 -6.13 -30.87 -5.40
CA CYS A 429 -4.87 -31.60 -5.47
C CYS A 429 -4.03 -31.39 -4.19
N GLU A 430 -4.63 -30.82 -3.14
CA GLU A 430 -3.99 -30.53 -1.85
C GLU A 430 -3.31 -31.77 -1.26
N ARG A 431 -4.03 -32.90 -1.23
CA ARG A 431 -3.51 -34.16 -0.68
C ARG A 431 -2.27 -34.62 -1.44
N GLN A 432 -2.30 -34.57 -2.76
CA GLN A 432 -1.21 -35.00 -3.64
C GLN A 432 0.02 -34.10 -3.45
N ALA A 433 -0.17 -32.78 -3.36
CA ALA A 433 0.91 -31.83 -3.10
C ALA A 433 1.55 -32.04 -1.72
N ILE A 434 0.73 -32.25 -0.67
CA ILE A 434 1.21 -32.54 0.69
C ILE A 434 1.96 -33.87 0.74
N GLU A 435 1.40 -34.93 0.16
CA GLU A 435 2.05 -36.25 0.12
C GLU A 435 3.41 -36.20 -0.59
N GLN A 436 3.51 -35.43 -1.67
CA GLN A 436 4.78 -35.26 -2.39
C GLN A 436 5.81 -34.49 -1.55
N LEU A 437 5.42 -33.43 -0.86
CA LEU A 437 6.31 -32.68 0.05
C LEU A 437 6.80 -33.57 1.20
N ILE A 438 5.91 -34.38 1.80
CA ILE A 438 6.27 -35.32 2.86
C ILE A 438 7.26 -36.37 2.34
N ASP A 439 7.07 -36.90 1.13
CA ASP A 439 7.99 -37.87 0.52
C ASP A 439 9.38 -37.26 0.30
N MET A 440 9.46 -36.01 -0.18
CA MET A 440 10.72 -35.27 -0.31
C MET A 440 11.43 -35.07 1.04
N GLN A 441 10.69 -34.71 2.09
CA GLN A 441 11.26 -34.48 3.42
C GLN A 441 11.75 -35.78 4.08
N ARG A 442 10.99 -36.89 3.95
CA ARG A 442 11.36 -38.18 4.53
C ARG A 442 12.65 -38.75 3.94
N ASN A 443 12.87 -38.54 2.65
CA ASN A 443 14.04 -39.08 1.94
C ASN A 443 15.22 -38.09 1.87
N ALA A 444 15.10 -36.89 2.46
CA ALA A 444 16.09 -35.82 2.39
C ALA A 444 17.51 -36.29 2.77
N LEU A 445 17.65 -36.99 3.90
CA LEU A 445 18.96 -37.49 4.36
C LEU A 445 19.55 -38.54 3.41
N ALA A 446 18.71 -39.36 2.78
CA ALA A 446 19.17 -40.37 1.84
C ALA A 446 19.67 -39.74 0.53
N TYR A 447 18.97 -38.70 0.05
CA TYR A 447 19.36 -37.97 -1.15
C TYR A 447 20.60 -37.10 -0.93
N ALA A 448 20.70 -36.38 0.20
CA ALA A 448 21.84 -35.52 0.50
C ALA A 448 23.18 -36.29 0.62
N ARG A 449 23.14 -37.56 1.01
CA ARG A 449 24.34 -38.39 1.19
C ARG A 449 24.98 -38.88 -0.11
N ARG A 450 24.32 -38.71 -1.27
CA ARG A 450 24.79 -39.33 -2.51
C ARG A 450 25.94 -38.58 -3.18
N ASP A 451 26.04 -37.24 -3.12
CA ASP A 451 27.03 -36.49 -3.93
C ASP A 451 27.64 -35.20 -3.29
N GLY A 452 27.70 -35.08 -1.96
CA GLY A 452 28.41 -33.97 -1.28
C GLY A 452 27.67 -32.61 -1.28
N LEU A 453 28.39 -31.49 -1.16
CA LEU A 453 27.83 -30.14 -0.98
C LEU A 453 26.92 -29.67 -2.13
N LEU A 454 27.26 -30.00 -3.39
CA LEU A 454 26.41 -29.71 -4.55
C LEU A 454 25.08 -30.48 -4.49
N ALA A 455 25.08 -31.69 -3.92
CA ALA A 455 23.86 -32.46 -3.71
C ALA A 455 22.93 -31.84 -2.66
N GLU A 456 23.50 -31.15 -1.66
CA GLU A 456 22.71 -30.46 -0.63
C GLU A 456 21.99 -29.23 -1.19
N ASP A 457 22.67 -28.41 -2.01
CA ASP A 457 22.07 -27.25 -2.69
C ASP A 457 20.94 -27.68 -3.65
N GLU A 458 21.17 -28.73 -4.47
CA GLU A 458 20.16 -29.24 -5.40
C GLU A 458 18.96 -29.87 -4.68
N LEU A 459 19.20 -30.58 -3.56
CA LEU A 459 18.12 -31.10 -2.72
C LEU A 459 17.31 -29.96 -2.09
N PHE A 460 17.98 -28.95 -1.53
CA PHE A 460 17.30 -27.80 -0.95
C PHE A 460 16.42 -27.10 -1.99
N TYR A 461 16.95 -26.89 -3.20
CA TYR A 461 16.20 -26.34 -4.32
C TYR A 461 14.95 -27.18 -4.66
N ALA A 462 15.08 -28.50 -4.79
CA ALA A 462 13.96 -29.38 -5.07
C ALA A 462 12.92 -29.40 -3.93
N GLN A 463 13.36 -29.31 -2.67
CA GLN A 463 12.47 -29.22 -1.52
C GLN A 463 11.69 -27.91 -1.49
N GLN A 464 12.34 -26.79 -1.80
CA GLN A 464 11.65 -25.50 -1.90
C GLN A 464 10.63 -25.50 -3.05
N ASN A 465 10.94 -26.10 -4.21
CA ASN A 465 9.94 -26.28 -5.26
C ASN A 465 8.73 -27.11 -4.77
N ALA A 466 8.94 -28.22 -4.07
CA ALA A 466 7.83 -29.01 -3.50
C ALA A 466 6.99 -28.21 -2.47
N GLN A 467 7.63 -27.34 -1.69
CA GLN A 467 6.96 -26.43 -0.76
C GLN A 467 6.16 -25.34 -1.51
N THR A 468 6.71 -24.79 -2.59
CA THR A 468 6.04 -23.85 -3.49
C THR A 468 4.79 -24.49 -4.09
N VAL A 469 4.87 -25.70 -4.62
CA VAL A 469 3.70 -26.43 -5.15
C VAL A 469 2.59 -26.55 -4.12
N ARG A 470 2.93 -26.96 -2.89
CA ARG A 470 1.95 -27.07 -1.80
C ARG A 470 1.30 -25.72 -1.47
N ASN A 471 2.10 -24.65 -1.35
CA ASN A 471 1.56 -23.34 -0.99
C ASN A 471 0.77 -22.70 -2.15
N ALA A 472 1.22 -22.90 -3.39
CA ALA A 472 0.56 -22.42 -4.59
C ALA A 472 -0.80 -23.10 -4.81
N GLU A 473 -0.95 -24.41 -4.52
CA GLU A 473 -2.25 -25.08 -4.52
C GLU A 473 -3.27 -24.35 -3.64
N VAL A 474 -2.89 -24.09 -2.38
CA VAL A 474 -3.76 -23.41 -1.41
C VAL A 474 -4.04 -21.98 -1.85
N TYR A 475 -3.03 -21.27 -2.37
CA TYR A 475 -3.16 -19.91 -2.86
C TYR A 475 -4.15 -19.81 -4.03
N TYR A 476 -3.97 -20.59 -5.08
CA TYR A 476 -4.81 -20.51 -6.29
C TYR A 476 -6.26 -20.89 -5.99
N ARG A 477 -6.48 -21.86 -5.10
CA ARG A 477 -7.82 -22.20 -4.61
C ARG A 477 -8.44 -21.06 -3.77
N ALA A 478 -7.65 -20.40 -2.92
CA ALA A 478 -8.13 -19.30 -2.09
C ALA A 478 -8.36 -17.99 -2.87
N MET A 479 -7.71 -17.81 -4.03
CA MET A 479 -7.80 -16.61 -4.87
C MET A 479 -9.25 -16.21 -5.21
N PHE A 480 -10.15 -17.20 -5.34
CA PHE A 480 -11.57 -16.99 -5.68
C PHE A 480 -12.50 -16.87 -4.46
N SER A 481 -11.96 -16.94 -3.23
CA SER A 481 -12.72 -16.88 -1.97
C SER A 481 -12.53 -15.59 -1.17
N GLY A 482 -11.46 -14.82 -1.42
CA GLY A 482 -11.22 -13.51 -0.82
C GLY A 482 -9.81 -12.94 -1.01
N ARG A 483 -9.71 -11.61 -1.24
CA ARG A 483 -8.44 -10.89 -1.51
C ARG A 483 -7.45 -10.92 -0.34
N VAL A 484 -7.93 -10.71 0.90
CA VAL A 484 -7.06 -10.69 2.10
C VAL A 484 -6.44 -12.07 2.37
N THR A 485 -7.20 -13.14 2.13
CA THR A 485 -6.73 -14.51 2.36
C THR A 485 -5.60 -14.89 1.41
N SER A 486 -5.74 -14.60 0.11
CA SER A 486 -4.71 -14.89 -0.90
C SER A 486 -3.46 -14.04 -0.72
N TRP A 487 -3.60 -12.74 -0.41
CA TRP A 487 -2.47 -11.87 -0.08
C TRP A 487 -1.65 -12.41 1.09
N ASN A 488 -2.32 -12.75 2.20
CA ASN A 488 -1.66 -13.29 3.39
C ASN A 488 -0.96 -14.63 3.14
N LEU A 489 -1.48 -15.47 2.25
CA LEU A 489 -0.83 -16.71 1.87
C LEU A 489 0.48 -16.44 1.11
N ARG A 490 0.51 -15.40 0.26
CA ARG A 490 1.68 -15.00 -0.52
C ARG A 490 2.82 -14.50 0.36
N ASP A 491 2.57 -13.51 1.20
CA ASP A 491 3.60 -12.97 2.10
C ASP A 491 4.07 -13.99 3.14
N LYS A 492 3.18 -14.88 3.62
CA LYS A 492 3.59 -16.00 4.49
C LYS A 492 4.51 -16.98 3.76
N HIS A 493 4.24 -17.30 2.49
CA HIS A 493 5.13 -18.14 1.71
C HIS A 493 6.50 -17.48 1.53
N MET A 494 6.56 -16.21 1.11
CA MET A 494 7.84 -15.49 0.98
C MET A 494 8.63 -15.49 2.29
N ALA A 495 7.97 -15.26 3.43
CA ALA A 495 8.63 -15.30 4.74
C ALA A 495 9.14 -16.70 5.12
N GLN A 496 8.38 -17.76 4.80
CA GLN A 496 8.80 -19.15 5.00
C GLN A 496 10.00 -19.52 4.13
N THR A 497 9.98 -19.13 2.85
CA THR A 497 11.07 -19.38 1.89
C THR A 497 12.34 -18.63 2.31
N LEU A 498 12.21 -17.36 2.75
CA LEU A 498 13.34 -16.58 3.27
C LEU A 498 13.94 -17.22 4.54
N GLU A 499 13.12 -17.72 5.46
CA GLU A 499 13.60 -18.43 6.64
C GLU A 499 14.32 -19.73 6.27
N ALA A 500 13.76 -20.50 5.33
CA ALA A 500 14.38 -21.73 4.86
C ALA A 500 15.74 -21.45 4.21
N LEU A 501 15.83 -20.37 3.42
CA LEU A 501 17.07 -19.91 2.79
C LEU A 501 18.11 -19.47 3.81
N LEU A 502 17.74 -18.67 4.82
CA LEU A 502 18.64 -18.28 5.91
C LEU A 502 19.23 -19.51 6.62
N LYS A 503 18.37 -20.48 6.99
CA LYS A 503 18.80 -21.72 7.64
C LYS A 503 19.68 -22.60 6.75
N HIS A 504 19.47 -22.56 5.45
CA HIS A 504 20.30 -23.29 4.49
C HIS A 504 21.68 -22.66 4.40
N LEU A 505 21.75 -21.35 4.18
CA LEU A 505 22.99 -20.61 4.06
C LEU A 505 23.80 -20.56 5.37
N ASP A 506 23.13 -20.53 6.53
CA ASP A 506 23.76 -20.59 7.86
C ASP A 506 24.54 -21.90 8.09
N ARG A 507 24.24 -22.99 7.38
CA ARG A 507 25.02 -24.24 7.48
C ARG A 507 26.38 -24.15 6.78
N HIS A 508 26.53 -23.19 5.88
CA HIS A 508 27.68 -23.08 4.98
C HIS A 508 28.57 -21.85 5.29
N GLY A 509 28.27 -21.09 6.34
CA GLY A 509 29.09 -19.95 6.74
C GLY A 509 28.71 -19.36 8.10
N ASP A 510 29.51 -18.39 8.55
CA ASP A 510 29.29 -17.68 9.81
C ASP A 510 28.18 -16.63 9.65
N GLY A 511 26.92 -17.04 9.79
CA GLY A 511 25.75 -16.16 9.84
C GLY A 511 25.44 -15.50 8.49
N ALA A 512 24.56 -16.13 7.72
CA ALA A 512 24.07 -15.61 6.45
C ALA A 512 23.43 -14.24 6.61
N ARG A 513 23.77 -13.34 5.68
CA ARG A 513 23.18 -12.01 5.52
C ARG A 513 22.57 -11.90 4.12
N ILE A 514 21.30 -11.52 4.05
CA ILE A 514 20.47 -11.57 2.84
C ILE A 514 19.86 -10.20 2.53
N VAL A 515 19.99 -9.76 1.28
CA VAL A 515 19.23 -8.61 0.77
C VAL A 515 17.94 -9.13 0.13
N VAL A 516 16.81 -8.52 0.42
CA VAL A 516 15.52 -8.86 -0.19
C VAL A 516 15.09 -7.73 -1.12
N TRP A 517 14.71 -8.07 -2.35
CA TRP A 517 14.13 -7.13 -3.31
C TRP A 517 12.66 -7.46 -3.53
N ALA A 518 11.76 -6.58 -3.11
CA ALA A 518 10.32 -6.74 -3.32
C ALA A 518 9.65 -5.38 -3.41
N HIS A 519 8.37 -5.34 -3.75
CA HIS A 519 7.59 -4.09 -3.76
C HIS A 519 7.45 -3.51 -2.34
N ASN A 520 7.27 -2.19 -2.21
CA ASN A 520 7.00 -1.51 -0.93
C ASN A 520 5.78 -2.12 -0.18
N SER A 521 4.80 -2.64 -0.92
CA SER A 521 3.64 -3.32 -0.36
C SER A 521 3.97 -4.65 0.32
N HIS A 522 5.12 -5.25 0.01
CA HIS A 522 5.63 -6.46 0.68
C HIS A 522 6.71 -6.10 1.70
N VAL A 523 7.56 -5.11 1.40
CA VAL A 523 8.68 -4.71 2.25
C VAL A 523 8.25 -3.89 3.47
N GLY A 524 7.25 -3.02 3.36
CA GLY A 524 6.83 -2.18 4.48
C GLY A 524 6.09 -2.97 5.56
N ASP A 525 6.15 -2.52 6.83
CA ASP A 525 5.38 -3.12 7.92
C ASP A 525 3.88 -2.82 7.77
N ALA A 526 3.05 -3.84 7.51
CA ALA A 526 1.60 -3.68 7.31
C ALA A 526 0.88 -3.05 8.51
N ARG A 527 1.41 -3.17 9.73
CA ARG A 527 0.77 -2.58 10.92
C ARG A 527 0.73 -1.05 10.88
N ALA A 528 1.55 -0.46 10.03
CA ALA A 528 1.65 0.98 9.77
C ALA A 528 0.83 1.44 8.56
N THR A 529 0.00 0.57 7.98
CA THR A 529 -0.79 0.85 6.78
C THR A 529 -2.28 0.56 7.00
N GLU A 530 -3.16 1.15 6.18
CA GLU A 530 -4.60 0.84 6.27
C GLU A 530 -4.90 -0.63 5.93
N VAL A 531 -4.13 -1.23 5.00
CA VAL A 531 -4.34 -2.63 4.61
C VAL A 531 -4.06 -3.62 5.75
N GLY A 532 -3.18 -3.27 6.70
CA GLY A 532 -3.01 -4.05 7.93
C GLY A 532 -4.23 -4.03 8.84
N SER A 533 -5.02 -2.95 8.81
CA SER A 533 -6.28 -2.87 9.56
C SER A 533 -7.35 -3.79 8.97
N ASP A 534 -7.27 -4.09 7.68
CA ASP A 534 -8.10 -5.10 7.00
C ASP A 534 -7.61 -6.54 7.21
N GLY A 535 -6.56 -6.73 8.02
CA GLY A 535 -5.97 -8.02 8.34
C GLY A 535 -4.94 -8.52 7.31
N GLN A 536 -4.49 -7.67 6.39
CA GLN A 536 -3.37 -8.03 5.50
C GLN A 536 -2.05 -8.07 6.27
N LEU A 537 -1.16 -8.96 5.85
CA LEU A 537 0.20 -9.13 6.35
C LEU A 537 1.17 -8.80 5.23
N THR A 538 2.36 -8.36 5.61
CA THR A 538 3.47 -8.13 4.68
C THR A 538 4.70 -8.90 5.11
N LEU A 539 5.57 -9.24 4.15
CA LEU A 539 6.86 -9.86 4.40
C LEU A 539 7.69 -9.03 5.39
N GLY A 540 7.71 -7.71 5.22
CA GLY A 540 8.36 -6.76 6.13
C GLY A 540 7.88 -6.88 7.56
N GLN A 541 6.56 -6.92 7.77
CA GLN A 541 5.99 -7.13 9.10
C GLN A 541 6.44 -8.48 9.69
N LEU A 542 6.35 -9.57 8.91
CA LEU A 542 6.69 -10.91 9.38
C LEU A 542 8.18 -11.03 9.72
N VAL A 543 9.05 -10.42 8.92
CA VAL A 543 10.49 -10.36 9.18
C VAL A 543 10.77 -9.53 10.43
N ARG A 544 10.23 -8.31 10.52
CA ARG A 544 10.46 -7.43 11.68
C ARG A 544 9.96 -8.04 12.98
N GLN A 545 8.81 -8.72 12.98
CA GLN A 545 8.29 -9.42 14.16
C GLN A 545 9.19 -10.58 14.61
N ARG A 546 9.92 -11.19 13.69
CA ARG A 546 10.74 -12.36 13.96
C ARG A 546 12.19 -12.06 14.28
N TYR A 547 12.77 -11.10 13.55
CA TYR A 547 14.19 -10.78 13.60
C TYR A 547 14.46 -9.44 14.29
N GLY A 548 13.44 -8.60 14.52
CA GLY A 548 13.60 -7.33 15.24
C GLY A 548 14.71 -6.47 14.63
N ASP A 549 15.68 -6.10 15.48
CA ASP A 549 16.82 -5.27 15.12
C ASP A 549 17.82 -5.94 14.16
N ASP A 550 17.71 -7.25 13.91
CA ASP A 550 18.49 -7.95 12.87
C ASP A 550 17.92 -7.71 11.45
N SER A 551 16.88 -6.88 11.32
CA SER A 551 16.25 -6.55 10.03
C SER A 551 16.15 -5.04 9.80
N ARG A 552 16.23 -4.63 8.52
CA ARG A 552 16.02 -3.25 8.08
C ARG A 552 15.13 -3.20 6.85
N LEU A 553 14.14 -2.29 6.87
CA LEU A 553 13.17 -2.06 5.82
C LEU A 553 13.44 -0.67 5.21
N ILE A 554 13.80 -0.64 3.92
CA ILE A 554 14.08 0.59 3.18
C ILE A 554 13.03 0.73 2.08
N GLY A 555 12.26 1.82 2.07
CA GLY A 555 11.29 2.12 1.02
C GLY A 555 11.85 3.07 -0.03
N LEU A 556 11.41 2.93 -1.29
CA LEU A 556 11.70 3.89 -2.37
C LEU A 556 10.41 4.56 -2.85
N SER A 557 10.45 5.85 -3.16
CA SER A 557 9.30 6.60 -3.70
C SER A 557 9.67 7.59 -4.79
N THR A 558 8.69 8.00 -5.61
CA THR A 558 8.84 8.97 -6.69
C THR A 558 7.60 9.86 -6.83
N PHE A 559 7.81 11.14 -7.11
CA PHE A 559 6.73 12.11 -7.30
C PHE A 559 6.11 12.00 -8.70
N THR A 560 6.92 11.90 -9.75
CA THR A 560 6.45 11.81 -11.14
C THR A 560 7.48 11.13 -12.05
N GLY A 561 7.17 10.95 -13.33
CA GLY A 561 8.10 10.40 -14.30
C GLY A 561 7.44 9.48 -15.31
N THR A 562 8.13 8.40 -15.65
CA THR A 562 7.59 7.31 -16.47
C THR A 562 7.83 5.95 -15.80
N VAL A 563 6.97 4.99 -16.10
CA VAL A 563 7.01 3.63 -15.55
C VAL A 563 6.72 2.62 -16.65
N THR A 564 7.35 1.46 -16.61
CA THR A 564 7.00 0.30 -17.44
C THR A 564 5.91 -0.50 -16.74
N ALA A 565 4.72 -0.54 -17.32
CA ALA A 565 3.57 -1.25 -16.77
C ALA A 565 2.61 -1.67 -17.88
N ALA A 566 1.76 -2.66 -17.62
CA ALA A 566 0.68 -3.02 -18.54
C ALA A 566 -0.62 -2.27 -18.21
N SER A 567 -1.52 -2.18 -19.19
CA SER A 567 -2.90 -1.70 -18.98
C SER A 567 -3.84 -2.77 -18.41
N GLU A 568 -3.52 -4.05 -18.60
CA GLU A 568 -4.32 -5.18 -18.11
C GLU A 568 -3.45 -6.39 -17.77
N TRP A 569 -4.01 -7.35 -17.06
CA TRP A 569 -3.30 -8.55 -16.66
C TRP A 569 -2.94 -9.40 -17.88
N GLY A 570 -1.67 -9.79 -18.02
CA GLY A 570 -1.18 -10.50 -19.21
C GLY A 570 -0.92 -9.61 -20.43
N GLY A 571 -1.14 -8.30 -20.32
CA GLY A 571 -0.86 -7.34 -21.40
C GLY A 571 0.63 -7.09 -21.63
N ASN A 572 0.94 -6.41 -22.73
CA ASN A 572 2.32 -6.05 -23.10
C ASN A 572 2.91 -5.00 -22.14
N ALA A 573 4.23 -4.95 -22.07
CA ALA A 573 4.95 -3.87 -21.40
C ALA A 573 4.76 -2.55 -22.18
N GLU A 574 4.24 -1.53 -21.51
CA GLU A 574 4.06 -0.19 -22.07
C GLU A 574 4.87 0.84 -21.25
N ARG A 575 5.39 1.87 -21.92
CA ARG A 575 5.98 3.03 -21.24
C ARG A 575 4.87 4.05 -20.91
N LYS A 576 4.54 4.19 -19.64
CA LYS A 576 3.42 5.02 -19.17
C LYS A 576 3.90 6.23 -18.38
N VAL A 577 3.17 7.35 -18.45
CA VAL A 577 3.44 8.56 -17.65
C VAL A 577 2.88 8.38 -16.26
N VAL A 578 3.74 8.52 -15.24
CA VAL A 578 3.31 8.56 -13.84
C VAL A 578 2.80 9.96 -13.56
N ARG A 579 1.51 10.08 -13.18
CA ARG A 579 0.93 11.37 -12.80
C ARG A 579 1.72 12.00 -11.65
N PRO A 580 1.76 13.33 -11.51
CA PRO A 580 2.22 13.96 -10.28
C PRO A 580 1.55 13.33 -9.06
N ALA A 581 2.27 13.21 -7.95
CA ALA A 581 1.72 12.58 -6.76
C ALA A 581 0.50 13.35 -6.24
N LEU A 582 -0.39 12.64 -5.56
CA LEU A 582 -1.61 13.23 -5.03
C LEU A 582 -1.32 14.12 -3.82
N ASN A 583 -2.15 15.14 -3.64
CA ASN A 583 -2.06 15.99 -2.46
C ASN A 583 -2.27 15.17 -1.18
N GLY A 584 -1.55 15.49 -0.12
CA GLY A 584 -1.52 14.75 1.14
C GLY A 584 -0.71 13.45 1.10
N SER A 585 -0.02 13.16 0.00
CA SER A 585 0.86 11.99 -0.11
C SER A 585 2.23 12.21 0.54
N ILE A 586 2.96 11.11 0.79
CA ILE A 586 4.36 11.18 1.22
C ILE A 586 5.26 11.65 0.07
N GLU A 587 4.91 11.30 -1.17
CA GLU A 587 5.62 11.75 -2.36
C GLU A 587 5.48 13.27 -2.56
N GLU A 588 4.30 13.85 -2.31
CA GLU A 588 4.12 15.31 -2.32
C GLU A 588 4.97 15.98 -1.22
N LEU A 589 4.95 15.46 0.01
CA LEU A 589 5.79 15.99 1.10
C LEU A 589 7.28 16.02 0.70
N PHE A 590 7.75 14.96 0.04
CA PHE A 590 9.13 14.86 -0.40
C PHE A 590 9.44 15.78 -1.59
N HIS A 591 8.51 15.94 -2.52
CA HIS A 591 8.61 16.90 -3.62
C HIS A 591 8.75 18.35 -3.11
N GLU A 592 7.94 18.74 -2.11
CA GLU A 592 7.97 20.09 -1.52
C GLU A 592 9.31 20.45 -0.86
N THR A 593 10.19 19.47 -0.60
CA THR A 593 11.54 19.74 -0.10
C THR A 593 12.42 20.45 -1.15
N GLY A 594 12.07 20.33 -2.43
CA GLY A 594 12.83 20.85 -3.56
C GLY A 594 14.18 20.16 -3.77
N ARG A 595 14.31 18.89 -3.35
CA ARG A 595 15.51 18.07 -3.56
C ARG A 595 15.24 16.97 -4.57
N ASP A 596 16.17 16.78 -5.51
CA ASP A 596 16.01 15.82 -6.61
C ASP A 596 16.03 14.36 -6.14
N ALA A 597 16.96 14.01 -5.24
CA ALA A 597 17.07 12.66 -4.68
C ALA A 597 17.74 12.66 -3.30
N PHE A 598 17.12 12.01 -2.32
CA PHE A 598 17.59 12.01 -0.93
C PHE A 598 17.12 10.79 -0.15
N VAL A 599 17.75 10.56 1.00
CA VAL A 599 17.29 9.63 2.03
C VAL A 599 16.86 10.40 3.28
N VAL A 600 15.82 9.90 3.95
CA VAL A 600 15.38 10.40 5.25
C VAL A 600 15.01 9.24 6.16
N SER A 601 15.36 9.38 7.44
CA SER A 601 15.07 8.40 8.48
C SER A 601 14.96 9.08 9.84
N ALA A 602 13.98 8.66 10.64
CA ALA A 602 13.87 9.07 12.04
C ALA A 602 15.00 8.51 12.91
N ALA A 603 15.64 7.41 12.50
CA ALA A 603 16.80 6.84 13.18
C ALA A 603 18.06 7.69 12.98
N LEU A 604 18.24 8.27 11.79
CA LEU A 604 19.36 9.17 11.48
C LEU A 604 19.17 10.56 12.12
N ASN A 605 17.95 11.08 12.10
CA ASN A 605 17.65 12.37 12.70
C ASN A 605 16.25 12.36 13.35
N PRO A 606 16.17 12.48 14.69
CA PRO A 606 14.89 12.47 15.41
C PRO A 606 13.90 13.55 14.97
N GLN A 607 14.36 14.66 14.39
CA GLN A 607 13.46 15.70 13.88
C GLN A 607 12.61 15.23 12.69
N ALA A 608 13.03 14.17 11.98
CA ALA A 608 12.23 13.56 10.93
C ALA A 608 11.06 12.73 11.46
N ALA A 609 11.03 12.39 12.76
CA ALA A 609 10.03 11.50 13.34
C ALA A 609 8.61 12.08 13.20
N ASP A 610 8.39 13.33 13.63
CA ASP A 610 7.05 13.92 13.63
C ASP A 610 6.48 14.07 12.21
N PRO A 611 7.19 14.63 11.21
CA PRO A 611 6.69 14.70 9.84
C PRO A 611 6.36 13.34 9.21
N LEU A 612 7.15 12.29 9.53
CA LEU A 612 6.99 10.94 8.99
C LEU A 612 6.01 10.07 9.80
N ALA A 613 5.59 10.50 10.99
CA ALA A 613 4.59 9.82 11.82
C ALA A 613 3.14 10.21 11.44
N VAL A 614 2.96 11.23 10.62
CA VAL A 614 1.65 11.64 10.09
C VAL A 614 1.17 10.61 9.07
N VAL A 615 -0.10 10.21 9.18
CA VAL A 615 -0.74 9.35 8.19
C VAL A 615 -0.88 10.12 6.87
N ARG A 616 -0.35 9.55 5.79
CA ARG A 616 -0.35 10.13 4.44
C ARG A 616 -0.74 9.07 3.42
N LEU A 617 -1.11 9.51 2.22
CA LEU A 617 -1.19 8.59 1.09
C LEU A 617 0.23 8.13 0.70
N GLY A 618 0.40 6.84 0.42
CA GLY A 618 1.63 6.27 -0.16
C GLY A 618 1.33 5.61 -1.49
N ARG A 619 2.14 5.90 -2.50
CA ARG A 619 1.98 5.34 -3.85
C ARG A 619 2.51 3.91 -3.92
N ALA A 620 1.79 3.07 -4.66
CA ALA A 620 2.14 1.68 -4.92
C ALA A 620 1.65 1.24 -6.31
N ILE A 621 2.53 1.36 -7.30
CA ILE A 621 2.25 0.99 -8.69
C ILE A 621 2.74 -0.44 -8.93
N GLY A 622 1.81 -1.38 -9.08
CA GLY A 622 2.16 -2.75 -9.40
C GLY A 622 2.60 -2.95 -10.86
N VAL A 623 2.37 -4.15 -11.37
CA VAL A 623 2.66 -4.54 -12.76
C VAL A 623 1.64 -3.96 -13.75
N ILE A 624 0.48 -3.54 -13.24
CA ILE A 624 -0.57 -2.80 -13.96
C ILE A 624 -0.59 -1.37 -13.44
N TYR A 625 -0.65 -0.40 -14.36
CA TYR A 625 -0.84 1.00 -14.01
C TYR A 625 -1.96 1.63 -14.82
N LEU A 626 -2.93 2.23 -14.12
CA LEU A 626 -4.12 2.86 -14.71
C LEU A 626 -4.23 4.30 -14.18
N PRO A 627 -3.73 5.31 -14.92
CA PRO A 627 -3.73 6.71 -14.47
C PRO A 627 -5.13 7.25 -14.11
N ALA A 628 -6.18 6.77 -14.79
CA ALA A 628 -7.55 7.22 -14.60
C ALA A 628 -8.13 6.81 -13.23
N THR A 629 -7.63 5.72 -12.63
CA THR A 629 -8.11 5.18 -11.35
C THR A 629 -7.00 5.14 -10.30
N GLU A 630 -5.96 5.97 -10.46
CA GLU A 630 -4.73 5.90 -9.67
C GLU A 630 -5.00 6.04 -8.17
N ARG A 631 -5.85 6.99 -7.75
CA ARG A 631 -6.22 7.17 -6.34
C ARG A 631 -6.84 5.91 -5.73
N GLN A 632 -7.66 5.18 -6.48
CA GLN A 632 -8.37 4.00 -5.99
C GLN A 632 -7.52 2.73 -6.05
N SER A 633 -6.60 2.63 -7.02
CA SER A 633 -5.90 1.38 -7.32
C SER A 633 -4.44 1.36 -6.87
N HIS A 634 -3.79 2.52 -6.74
CA HIS A 634 -2.33 2.65 -6.54
C HIS A 634 -1.95 3.54 -5.35
N TYR A 635 -2.90 3.86 -4.47
CA TYR A 635 -2.65 4.58 -3.22
C TYR A 635 -3.34 3.92 -2.06
N PHE A 636 -2.67 3.93 -0.91
CA PHE A 636 -3.24 3.56 0.37
C PHE A 636 -2.64 4.43 1.48
N HIS A 637 -3.33 4.52 2.62
CA HIS A 637 -2.80 5.28 3.77
C HIS A 637 -1.67 4.55 4.47
N VAL A 638 -0.61 5.29 4.77
CA VAL A 638 0.62 4.81 5.42
C VAL A 638 1.09 5.78 6.49
N ARG A 639 1.82 5.24 7.46
CA ARG A 639 2.67 6.00 8.37
C ARG A 639 4.14 5.67 8.07
N PRO A 640 4.86 6.49 7.29
CA PRO A 640 6.19 6.17 6.79
C PRO A 640 7.21 5.78 7.88
N ALA A 641 7.26 6.49 9.01
CA ALA A 641 8.19 6.21 10.10
C ALA A 641 7.99 4.84 10.77
N ASP A 642 6.75 4.34 10.79
CA ASP A 642 6.43 3.03 11.36
C ASP A 642 6.55 1.93 10.29
N GLN A 643 6.36 2.28 9.01
CA GLN A 643 6.39 1.35 7.89
C GLN A 643 7.81 0.96 7.49
N PHE A 644 8.75 1.91 7.49
CA PHE A 644 10.13 1.72 7.04
C PHE A 644 11.13 2.33 8.03
N ASP A 645 12.34 1.77 8.08
CA ASP A 645 13.46 2.34 8.86
C ASP A 645 14.09 3.53 8.13
N ALA A 646 14.04 3.55 6.80
CA ALA A 646 14.44 4.68 5.97
C ALA A 646 13.61 4.76 4.68
N MET A 647 13.43 5.98 4.18
CA MET A 647 12.80 6.25 2.89
C MET A 647 13.81 6.94 1.97
N ILE A 648 13.97 6.42 0.76
CA ILE A 648 14.72 7.04 -0.32
C ILE A 648 13.72 7.61 -1.32
N HIS A 649 13.88 8.87 -1.66
CA HIS A 649 13.03 9.56 -2.63
C HIS A 649 13.85 9.96 -3.86
N ILE A 650 13.26 9.79 -5.04
CA ILE A 650 13.78 10.29 -6.31
C ILE A 650 12.63 11.03 -6.99
N ASP A 651 12.72 12.34 -7.10
CA ASP A 651 11.57 13.19 -7.45
C ASP A 651 11.00 12.88 -8.84
N LYS A 652 11.90 12.64 -9.81
CA LYS A 652 11.54 12.31 -11.18
C LYS A 652 12.27 11.07 -11.66
N THR A 653 11.51 10.10 -12.15
CA THR A 653 12.04 8.78 -12.58
C THR A 653 11.68 8.41 -14.01
N ARG A 654 12.30 7.35 -14.53
CA ARG A 654 12.12 6.84 -15.89
C ARG A 654 11.65 5.38 -15.89
N ALA A 655 11.00 5.01 -16.99
CA ALA A 655 10.51 3.66 -17.21
C ALA A 655 11.68 2.67 -17.38
N LEU A 656 11.58 1.53 -16.70
CA LEU A 656 12.55 0.43 -16.74
C LEU A 656 12.57 -0.22 -18.13
N GLU A 657 13.75 -0.38 -18.71
CA GLU A 657 13.89 -0.96 -20.06
C GLU A 657 13.80 -2.50 -20.05
N PRO A 658 12.74 -3.10 -20.63
CA PRO A 658 12.61 -4.55 -20.74
C PRO A 658 13.62 -5.13 -21.75
N LEU A 659 13.98 -6.41 -21.60
CA LEU A 659 14.75 -7.14 -22.64
C LEU A 659 13.86 -7.76 -23.73
N GLU A 660 12.54 -7.79 -23.51
CA GLU A 660 11.56 -8.32 -24.47
C GLU A 660 11.45 -7.42 -25.70
N THR A 661 11.48 -8.01 -26.89
CA THR A 661 11.31 -7.26 -28.16
C THR A 661 9.85 -6.97 -28.49
N THR A 662 8.90 -7.65 -27.85
CA THR A 662 7.44 -7.50 -28.07
C THR A 662 6.84 -6.32 -27.30
N SER A 663 7.63 -5.65 -26.47
CA SER A 663 7.20 -4.48 -25.71
C SER A 663 6.84 -3.33 -26.65
N LEU A 664 5.72 -2.65 -26.36
CA LEU A 664 5.40 -1.34 -26.93
C LEU A 664 6.24 -0.27 -26.20
N TRP A 665 7.54 -0.46 -26.25
CA TRP A 665 8.55 0.28 -25.54
C TRP A 665 9.58 0.70 -26.59
N ILE A 666 9.50 1.96 -27.05
CA ILE A 666 10.43 2.53 -28.02
C ILE A 666 11.25 3.61 -27.32
N ALA A 667 12.58 3.40 -27.29
CA ALA A 667 13.51 4.37 -26.76
C ALA A 667 13.43 5.68 -27.56
N GLY A 668 13.11 6.79 -26.87
CA GLY A 668 13.04 8.12 -27.48
C GLY A 668 11.66 8.56 -27.99
N GLU A 669 10.62 7.72 -27.90
CA GLU A 669 9.26 8.21 -28.16
C GLU A 669 8.79 9.12 -27.01
N THR A 670 8.26 10.28 -27.39
CA THR A 670 7.45 11.13 -26.53
C THR A 670 6.19 10.35 -26.13
N PRO A 671 5.81 10.32 -24.84
CA PRO A 671 4.62 9.61 -24.40
C PRO A 671 3.41 10.08 -25.21
N GLU A 672 2.50 9.19 -25.59
CA GLU A 672 1.24 9.59 -26.21
C GLU A 672 0.44 10.46 -25.24
N THR A 673 0.62 11.78 -25.38
CA THR A 673 -0.20 12.81 -24.74
C THR A 673 -1.13 13.41 -25.80
N TYR A 674 -2.42 13.04 -25.73
CA TYR A 674 -3.62 13.82 -26.13
C TYR A 674 -4.00 13.95 -27.64
N PRO A 675 -5.29 14.26 -27.94
CA PRO A 675 -6.44 13.36 -28.08
C PRO A 675 -6.84 13.19 -29.56
N SER A 676 -7.65 12.18 -29.90
CA SER A 676 -8.45 12.26 -31.12
C SER A 676 -9.90 11.96 -30.80
N GLY A 677 -10.68 13.02 -30.65
CA GLY A 677 -12.12 12.93 -30.84
C GLY A 677 -12.43 12.61 -32.30
N LEU A 678 -13.24 11.58 -32.49
CA LEU A 678 -14.36 11.49 -33.43
C LEU A 678 -15.28 10.35 -32.99
#